data_AF-A0A090QT53-F1
#
_entry.id   AF-A0A090QT53-F1
#
_cell.length_a   1.000
_cell.length_b   1.000
_cell.length_c   1.000
_cell.angle_alpha   90.00
_cell.angle_beta   90.00
_cell.angle_gamma   90.00
#
_symmetry.space_group_name_H-M   'P 1'
#
loop_
_entity.id
_entity.type
_entity.pdbx_description
1 polymer ?
#
loop_
_entity_poly.entity_id
_entity_poly.type
_entity_poly.pdbx_seq_one_letter_code
_entity_poly.pdbx_strand_id
1 'polypeptide(L)'
;MDAKQVKVLQLINAYRFRGHQHANLDPLGLWQQERVPDLDPEFHNLTEDDFNETFNVGSFAIGQETMKLSELYDALKKTYCGSIGAEYMHITNTEEKRWIQQRLESVVGQGSFSQEEKLTFLDELTAAEGLERYLGAKFPGAKRFSLEGGDAMIPMVKELIRYAGNSGVREVVIGMAHRGRLNMLVNVLGKKPQDLFDEFAGKHDETWGTGDVKYHQGFSADFATPGGDVHLVLAFNPSHLEIVNPVVVGSVRARQDRLGDQDGSQVLPITVHGDSAIAGQGVVAETFNMSQSRGYRVGGTVRIVVNNQIGFTTSNPNDTRSTQYCTDIAKMVQAPIFHVNADDPEAVAFVTRIALDYRNTFKRDVVIDLVCYRRHGHNEADEPNATQPLMYQKIKKHPTPRKIYADALTDKGAIELETATALINEYRDALDRGECVVKEWRPMKLHSVDWSPYLGHDWTVDWANQFDANRLQELAQRVCQFPESHKLQSRVQKLYNDRLAMASGEKMLDWGMAETLAYATLVDEGNRIRITGQDSGRGTFFHRHAVLHNQGDASTYIPLSNIHDKQGTFQVFDSVLSEEAVLAFEYGYATAEPGGLTVWEAQFGDFANGAQVVIDQFISSGEQKWGRMCGLTMLLPHGYEGQGQSIPRHV
;
A
#
# COMPACT_ATOMS: atom_id res chain seq x y z
N MET A 1 -11.36 46.40 -9.61
CA MET A 1 -11.22 45.31 -8.61
C MET A 1 -10.63 45.94 -7.38
N ASP A 2 -11.31 45.84 -6.25
CA ASP A 2 -10.79 46.34 -4.97
C ASP A 2 -9.47 45.63 -4.63
N ALA A 3 -8.47 46.39 -4.18
CA ALA A 3 -7.14 45.87 -3.87
C ALA A 3 -7.19 44.87 -2.70
N LYS A 4 -8.08 45.08 -1.73
CA LYS A 4 -8.29 44.20 -0.56
C LYS A 4 -8.88 42.86 -0.97
N GLN A 5 -9.78 42.84 -1.95
CA GLN A 5 -10.32 41.60 -2.52
C GLN A 5 -9.22 40.67 -3.06
N VAL A 6 -8.18 41.21 -3.69
CA VAL A 6 -7.05 40.39 -4.17
C VAL A 6 -6.25 39.80 -2.99
N LYS A 7 -6.09 40.57 -1.90
CA LYS A 7 -5.43 40.11 -0.67
C LYS A 7 -6.17 38.97 0.02
N VAL A 8 -7.50 39.02 0.01
CA VAL A 8 -8.33 37.91 0.51
C VAL A 8 -8.12 36.63 -0.31
N LEU A 9 -8.03 36.71 -1.64
CA LEU A 9 -7.74 35.54 -2.48
C LEU A 9 -6.32 35.00 -2.26
N GLN A 10 -5.35 35.88 -2.01
CA GLN A 10 -3.97 35.50 -1.64
C GLN A 10 -3.94 34.77 -0.29
N LEU A 11 -4.71 35.24 0.70
CA LEU A 11 -4.86 34.59 2.01
C LEU A 11 -5.47 33.19 1.87
N ILE A 12 -6.57 33.03 1.13
CA ILE A 12 -7.17 31.71 0.86
C ILE A 12 -6.12 30.75 0.27
N ASN A 13 -5.36 31.22 -0.72
CA ASN A 13 -4.33 30.40 -1.34
C ASN A 13 -3.20 30.05 -0.36
N ALA A 14 -2.78 30.97 0.51
CA ALA A 14 -1.76 30.70 1.53
C ALA A 14 -2.20 29.59 2.50
N TYR A 15 -3.46 29.60 2.95
CA TYR A 15 -4.03 28.53 3.78
C TYR A 15 -4.06 27.18 3.06
N ARG A 16 -4.45 27.15 1.78
CA ARG A 16 -4.43 25.91 0.97
C ARG A 16 -3.02 25.33 0.80
N PHE A 17 -2.00 26.18 0.66
CA PHE A 17 -0.62 25.75 0.45
C PHE A 17 0.11 25.39 1.74
N ARG A 18 -0.12 26.13 2.84
CA ARG A 18 0.72 26.09 4.04
C ARG A 18 -0.06 25.96 5.35
N GLY A 19 -1.40 25.90 5.31
CA GLY A 19 -2.24 25.76 6.50
C GLY A 19 -1.87 24.53 7.35
N HIS A 20 -1.52 23.43 6.68
CA HIS A 20 -1.06 22.19 7.33
C HIS A 20 0.16 22.38 8.26
N GLN A 21 1.00 23.40 8.04
CA GLN A 21 2.16 23.70 8.89
C GLN A 21 1.76 24.26 10.27
N HIS A 22 0.53 24.79 10.38
CA HIS A 22 -0.09 25.33 11.59
C HIS A 22 -1.31 24.53 12.05
N ALA A 23 -1.49 23.30 11.53
CA ALA A 23 -2.56 22.41 11.97
C ALA A 23 -2.25 21.77 13.33
N ASN A 24 -3.29 21.53 14.15
CA ASN A 24 -3.15 20.88 15.45
C ASN A 24 -3.02 19.35 15.30
N LEU A 25 -1.84 18.91 14.85
CA LEU A 25 -1.59 17.53 14.45
C LEU A 25 -1.08 16.64 15.59
N ASP A 26 -0.24 17.17 16.48
CA ASP A 26 0.44 16.40 17.52
C ASP A 26 -0.49 16.18 18.75
N PRO A 27 -0.90 14.94 19.05
CA PRO A 27 -1.70 14.64 20.25
C PRO A 27 -1.03 15.10 21.55
N LEU A 28 0.31 15.09 21.58
CA LEU A 28 1.08 15.43 22.77
C LEU A 28 1.33 16.93 22.92
N GLY A 29 1.06 17.75 21.88
CA GLY A 29 1.33 19.19 21.89
C GLY A 29 2.78 19.54 22.22
N LEU A 30 3.73 18.69 21.80
CA LEU A 30 5.17 18.90 21.92
C LEU A 30 5.74 19.61 20.70
N TRP A 31 5.08 19.50 19.54
CA TRP A 31 5.49 20.18 18.31
C TRP A 31 5.50 21.70 18.50
N GLN A 32 6.68 22.30 18.33
CA GLN A 32 6.84 23.73 18.25
C GLN A 32 6.78 24.15 16.79
N GLN A 33 5.62 24.61 16.34
CA GLN A 33 5.42 25.07 14.97
C GLN A 33 6.05 26.43 14.76
N GLU A 34 6.88 26.56 13.73
CA GLU A 34 7.40 27.85 13.30
C GLU A 34 6.25 28.73 12.78
N ARG A 35 6.28 30.03 13.09
CA ARG A 35 5.27 30.96 12.58
C ARG A 35 5.39 31.06 11.06
N VAL A 36 4.35 30.65 10.34
CA VAL A 36 4.14 30.94 8.92
C VAL A 36 3.54 32.34 8.74
N PRO A 37 4.30 33.35 8.27
CA PRO A 37 3.80 34.73 8.17
C PRO A 37 2.61 34.85 7.22
N ASP A 38 2.63 34.11 6.12
CA ASP A 38 1.62 34.17 5.06
C ASP A 38 0.21 33.73 5.51
N LEU A 39 0.06 33.10 6.68
CA LEU A 39 -1.27 32.75 7.22
C LEU A 39 -1.87 33.87 8.07
N ASP A 40 -1.09 34.89 8.41
CA ASP A 40 -1.52 36.04 9.18
C ASP A 40 -2.18 37.08 8.25
N PRO A 41 -3.43 37.51 8.51
CA PRO A 41 -4.07 38.56 7.72
C PRO A 41 -3.25 39.87 7.63
N GLU A 42 -2.50 40.22 8.68
CA GLU A 42 -1.65 41.42 8.68
C GLU A 42 -0.56 41.35 7.61
N PHE A 43 -0.03 40.16 7.31
CA PHE A 43 0.96 39.94 6.25
C PHE A 43 0.41 40.33 4.87
N HIS A 44 -0.90 40.18 4.67
CA HIS A 44 -1.60 40.57 3.44
C HIS A 44 -2.15 42.00 3.49
N ASN A 45 -1.76 42.79 4.49
CA ASN A 45 -2.28 44.14 4.75
C ASN A 45 -3.79 44.17 5.02
N LEU A 46 -4.35 43.13 5.63
CA LEU A 46 -5.74 43.10 6.12
C LEU A 46 -5.75 43.50 7.60
N THR A 47 -6.47 44.57 7.95
CA THR A 47 -6.55 45.14 9.31
C THR A 47 -7.83 44.69 10.02
N GLU A 48 -7.95 44.96 11.32
CA GLU A 48 -9.16 44.66 12.10
C GLU A 48 -10.44 45.29 11.52
N ASP A 49 -10.33 46.47 10.90
CA ASP A 49 -11.47 47.11 10.24
C ASP A 49 -12.01 46.27 9.08
N ASP A 50 -11.12 45.61 8.31
CA ASP A 50 -11.48 44.77 7.17
C ASP A 50 -12.23 43.48 7.60
N PHE A 51 -12.10 43.04 8.87
CA PHE A 51 -12.72 41.80 9.36
C PHE A 51 -14.26 41.84 9.36
N ASN A 52 -14.83 43.05 9.40
CA ASN A 52 -16.27 43.28 9.36
C ASN A 52 -16.80 43.49 7.94
N GLU A 53 -15.91 43.64 6.95
CA GLU A 53 -16.27 43.81 5.55
C GLU A 53 -16.55 42.47 4.86
N THR A 54 -17.37 42.52 3.81
CA THR A 54 -17.78 41.35 3.03
C THR A 54 -16.98 41.28 1.73
N PHE A 55 -16.38 40.11 1.48
CA PHE A 55 -15.58 39.84 0.28
C PHE A 55 -16.17 38.69 -0.52
N ASN A 56 -15.87 38.67 -1.82
CA ASN A 56 -16.09 37.49 -2.66
C ASN A 56 -15.07 36.41 -2.30
N VAL A 57 -15.50 35.16 -2.18
CA VAL A 57 -14.63 34.05 -1.76
C VAL A 57 -13.87 33.40 -2.93
N GLY A 58 -14.12 33.86 -4.15
CA GLY A 58 -13.50 33.37 -5.37
C GLY A 58 -13.74 31.89 -5.60
N SER A 59 -12.68 31.10 -5.47
CA SER A 59 -12.73 29.64 -5.66
C SER A 59 -12.86 28.84 -4.36
N PHE A 60 -13.04 29.50 -3.22
CA PHE A 60 -13.24 28.82 -1.94
C PHE A 60 -14.62 28.15 -1.91
N ALA A 61 -14.65 26.82 -1.82
CA ALA A 61 -15.82 25.99 -2.07
C ALA A 61 -16.74 25.85 -0.84
N ILE A 62 -17.03 26.96 -0.16
CA ILE A 62 -17.85 27.03 1.06
C ILE A 62 -19.37 26.98 0.78
N GLY A 63 -19.77 27.01 -0.50
CA GLY A 63 -21.18 27.02 -0.91
C GLY A 63 -21.85 28.41 -0.90
N GLN A 64 -21.08 29.48 -0.71
CA GLN A 64 -21.54 30.87 -0.74
C GLN A 64 -20.58 31.70 -1.60
N GLU A 65 -21.09 32.73 -2.31
CA GLU A 65 -20.24 33.56 -3.19
C GLU A 65 -19.48 34.66 -2.43
N THR A 66 -20.04 35.14 -1.32
CA THR A 66 -19.48 36.21 -0.49
C THR A 66 -19.61 35.87 0.99
N MET A 67 -18.68 36.37 1.81
CA MET A 67 -18.73 36.23 3.27
C MET A 67 -17.91 37.30 3.96
N LYS A 68 -18.11 37.51 5.27
CA LYS A 68 -17.26 38.43 6.04
C LYS A 68 -15.85 37.88 6.16
N LEU A 69 -14.84 38.75 6.16
CA LEU A 69 -13.45 38.32 6.31
C LEU A 69 -13.21 37.57 7.64
N SER A 70 -13.85 37.99 8.73
CA SER A 70 -13.82 37.26 10.02
C SER A 70 -14.29 35.81 9.90
N GLU A 71 -15.45 35.60 9.28
CA GLU A 71 -16.02 34.28 9.06
C GLU A 71 -15.16 33.44 8.09
N LEU A 72 -14.60 34.06 7.06
CA LEU A 72 -13.69 33.40 6.11
C LEU A 72 -12.42 32.92 6.80
N TYR A 73 -11.81 33.80 7.61
CA TYR A 73 -10.60 33.48 8.34
C TYR A 73 -10.82 32.32 9.30
N ASP A 74 -11.95 32.30 10.01
CA ASP A 74 -12.33 31.19 10.88
C ASP A 74 -12.61 29.90 10.10
N ALA A 75 -13.26 29.98 8.94
CA ALA A 75 -13.49 28.83 8.07
C ALA A 75 -12.17 28.25 7.53
N LEU A 76 -11.22 29.09 7.12
CA LEU A 76 -9.90 28.67 6.63
C LEU A 76 -9.10 27.96 7.74
N LYS A 77 -9.06 28.53 8.96
CA LYS A 77 -8.42 27.89 10.11
C LYS A 77 -9.05 26.54 10.45
N LYS A 78 -10.39 26.45 10.49
CA LYS A 78 -11.09 25.18 10.76
C LYS A 78 -10.81 24.13 9.69
N THR A 79 -10.73 24.54 8.43
CA THR A 79 -10.52 23.63 7.29
C THR A 79 -9.09 23.11 7.21
N TYR A 80 -8.09 24.00 7.35
CA TYR A 80 -6.69 23.70 7.02
C TYR A 80 -5.73 23.70 8.22
N CYS A 81 -6.17 24.20 9.38
CA CYS A 81 -5.36 24.29 10.60
C CYS A 81 -6.02 23.58 11.81
N GLY A 82 -7.05 22.76 11.58
CA GLY A 82 -7.72 21.97 12.61
C GLY A 82 -6.96 20.70 12.97
N SER A 83 -7.68 19.61 13.25
CA SER A 83 -7.11 18.27 13.45
C SER A 83 -6.55 17.64 12.16
N ILE A 84 -6.78 18.29 11.00
CA ILE A 84 -6.38 17.85 9.67
C ILE A 84 -5.47 18.91 9.05
N GLY A 85 -4.31 18.48 8.57
CA GLY A 85 -3.43 19.25 7.69
C GLY A 85 -3.43 18.60 6.32
N ALA A 86 -3.94 19.31 5.31
CA ALA A 86 -4.00 18.80 3.94
C ALA A 86 -2.86 19.37 3.08
N GLU A 87 -1.99 18.51 2.57
CA GLU A 87 -0.97 18.84 1.58
C GLU A 87 -1.38 18.29 0.20
N TYR A 88 -1.84 19.19 -0.67
CA TYR A 88 -2.30 18.80 -2.01
C TYR A 88 -2.02 19.84 -3.09
N MET A 89 -1.67 21.08 -2.72
CA MET A 89 -1.47 22.16 -3.69
C MET A 89 -0.19 22.00 -4.54
N HIS A 90 0.73 21.10 -4.16
CA HIS A 90 1.88 20.69 -4.98
C HIS A 90 1.47 19.86 -6.21
N ILE A 91 0.25 19.33 -6.23
CA ILE A 91 -0.29 18.58 -7.37
C ILE A 91 -0.46 19.53 -8.57
N THR A 92 0.07 19.13 -9.71
CA THR A 92 -0.02 19.95 -10.93
C THR A 92 -1.44 19.92 -11.53
N ASN A 93 -2.09 18.76 -11.50
CA ASN A 93 -3.45 18.56 -12.01
C ASN A 93 -4.48 19.45 -11.29
N THR A 94 -5.16 20.30 -12.05
CA THR A 94 -6.16 21.24 -11.54
C THR A 94 -7.45 20.55 -11.11
N GLU A 95 -7.85 19.47 -11.78
CA GLU A 95 -9.05 18.70 -11.43
C GLU A 95 -8.90 18.07 -10.05
N GLU A 96 -7.76 17.42 -9.79
CA GLU A 96 -7.43 16.85 -8.48
C GLU A 96 -7.45 17.92 -7.38
N LYS A 97 -6.82 19.08 -7.61
CA LYS A 97 -6.84 20.20 -6.65
C LYS A 97 -8.25 20.70 -6.33
N ARG A 98 -9.07 20.92 -7.37
CA ARG A 98 -10.45 21.39 -7.19
C ARG A 98 -11.33 20.34 -6.52
N TRP A 99 -11.10 19.07 -6.83
CA TRP A 99 -11.81 17.96 -6.21
C TRP A 99 -11.53 17.91 -4.70
N ILE A 100 -10.28 18.05 -4.28
CA ILE A 100 -9.90 18.09 -2.85
C ILE A 100 -10.46 19.34 -2.17
N GLN A 101 -10.37 20.51 -2.83
CA GLN A 101 -10.97 21.76 -2.32
C GLN A 101 -12.47 21.58 -2.05
N GLN A 102 -13.21 21.00 -3.00
CA GLN A 102 -14.64 20.76 -2.83
C GLN A 102 -14.92 19.84 -1.63
N ARG A 103 -14.12 18.79 -1.42
CA ARG A 103 -14.33 17.83 -0.32
C ARG A 103 -13.99 18.38 1.05
N LEU A 104 -12.99 19.25 1.17
CA LEU A 104 -12.56 19.82 2.45
C LEU A 104 -13.34 21.09 2.82
N GLU A 105 -13.45 22.03 1.87
CA GLU A 105 -13.93 23.39 2.15
C GLU A 105 -15.45 23.44 2.31
N SER A 106 -16.20 22.60 1.57
CA SER A 106 -17.67 22.57 1.65
C SER A 106 -18.21 22.11 3.00
N VAL A 107 -17.39 21.40 3.77
CA VAL A 107 -17.70 20.94 5.13
C VAL A 107 -16.81 21.59 6.18
N VAL A 108 -16.03 22.60 5.80
CA VAL A 108 -15.15 23.37 6.69
C VAL A 108 -14.19 22.48 7.50
N GLY A 109 -13.70 21.39 6.87
CA GLY A 109 -12.84 20.39 7.52
C GLY A 109 -13.53 19.46 8.52
N GLN A 110 -14.87 19.46 8.59
CA GLN A 110 -15.64 18.68 9.58
C GLN A 110 -16.51 17.61 8.90
N GLY A 111 -16.14 16.34 9.05
CA GLY A 111 -16.99 15.22 8.64
C GLY A 111 -18.29 15.18 9.44
N SER A 112 -19.40 14.83 8.79
CA SER A 112 -20.67 14.56 9.46
C SER A 112 -20.87 13.05 9.59
N PHE A 113 -21.12 12.59 10.82
CA PHE A 113 -21.34 11.18 11.14
C PHE A 113 -22.59 11.04 11.99
N SER A 114 -23.35 9.99 11.73
CA SER A 114 -24.49 9.55 12.52
C SER A 114 -24.06 9.14 13.93
N GLN A 115 -25.01 9.12 14.87
CA GLN A 115 -24.75 8.66 16.24
C GLN A 115 -24.27 7.20 16.28
N GLU A 116 -24.76 6.35 15.38
CA GLU A 116 -24.37 4.94 15.26
C GLU A 116 -22.90 4.79 14.80
N GLU A 117 -22.47 5.58 13.82
CA GLU A 117 -21.07 5.60 13.37
C GLU A 117 -20.15 6.08 14.50
N LYS A 118 -20.54 7.13 15.23
CA LYS A 118 -19.76 7.62 16.38
C LYS A 118 -19.64 6.58 17.48
N LEU A 119 -20.72 5.86 17.78
CA LEU A 119 -20.69 4.74 18.74
C LEU A 119 -19.80 3.60 18.24
N THR A 120 -19.84 3.31 16.93
CA THR A 120 -18.97 2.31 16.29
C THR A 120 -17.50 2.68 16.42
N PHE A 121 -17.13 3.94 16.15
CA PHE A 121 -15.76 4.42 16.33
C PHE A 121 -15.30 4.29 17.79
N LEU A 122 -16.17 4.58 18.76
CA LEU A 122 -15.86 4.39 20.17
C LEU A 122 -15.72 2.90 20.56
N ASP A 123 -16.58 2.02 20.05
CA ASP A 123 -16.49 0.56 20.24
C ASP A 123 -15.15 0.04 19.70
N GLU A 124 -14.76 0.45 18.50
CA GLU A 124 -13.52 0.05 17.83
C GLU A 124 -12.26 0.56 18.55
N LEU A 125 -12.27 1.81 19.05
CA LEU A 125 -11.21 2.33 19.92
C LEU A 125 -11.15 1.57 21.26
N THR A 126 -12.31 1.19 21.79
CA THR A 126 -12.39 0.42 23.05
C THR A 126 -11.83 -0.98 22.87
N ALA A 127 -12.13 -1.64 21.75
CA ALA A 127 -11.55 -2.91 21.38
C ALA A 127 -10.02 -2.82 21.19
N ALA A 128 -9.54 -1.75 20.56
CA ALA A 128 -8.12 -1.52 20.35
C ALA A 128 -7.35 -1.41 21.67
N GLU A 129 -7.76 -0.49 22.57
CA GLU A 129 -7.16 -0.30 23.90
C GLU A 129 -7.33 -1.55 24.78
N GLY A 130 -8.52 -2.16 24.73
CA GLY A 130 -8.90 -3.31 25.54
C GLY A 130 -8.01 -4.52 25.30
N LEU A 131 -7.74 -4.85 24.04
CA LEU A 131 -6.88 -5.97 23.66
C LEU A 131 -5.45 -5.79 24.17
N GLU A 132 -4.89 -4.61 23.98
CA GLU A 132 -3.50 -4.30 24.35
C GLU A 132 -3.29 -4.39 25.85
N ARG A 133 -4.24 -3.84 26.63
CA ARG A 133 -4.22 -3.94 28.09
C ARG A 133 -4.44 -5.37 28.57
N TYR A 134 -5.32 -6.12 27.92
CA TYR A 134 -5.55 -7.52 28.24
C TYR A 134 -4.28 -8.37 28.01
N LEU A 135 -3.63 -8.21 26.86
CA LEU A 135 -2.35 -8.87 26.56
C LEU A 135 -1.26 -8.47 27.55
N GLY A 136 -1.17 -7.17 27.90
CA GLY A 136 -0.21 -6.69 28.89
C GLY A 136 -0.43 -7.26 30.29
N ALA A 137 -1.69 -7.48 30.68
CA ALA A 137 -2.04 -8.10 31.96
C ALA A 137 -1.78 -9.62 31.98
N LYS A 138 -2.14 -10.33 30.91
CA LYS A 138 -2.04 -11.79 30.82
C LYS A 138 -0.62 -12.28 30.51
N PHE A 139 0.14 -11.53 29.73
CA PHE A 139 1.49 -11.88 29.25
C PHE A 139 2.48 -10.73 29.51
N PRO A 140 2.78 -10.43 30.78
CA PRO A 140 3.66 -9.32 31.13
C PRO A 140 5.07 -9.50 30.55
N GLY A 141 5.61 -8.45 29.93
CA GLY A 141 6.95 -8.44 29.33
C GLY A 141 7.07 -9.14 27.98
N ALA A 142 6.02 -9.79 27.48
CA ALA A 142 6.04 -10.37 26.14
C ALA A 142 6.03 -9.27 25.07
N LYS A 143 6.91 -9.40 24.06
CA LYS A 143 6.93 -8.49 22.91
C LYS A 143 5.64 -8.64 22.11
N ARG A 144 4.86 -7.56 22.05
CA ARG A 144 3.60 -7.49 21.27
C ARG A 144 3.54 -6.30 20.31
N PHE A 145 4.46 -5.33 20.45
CA PHE A 145 4.53 -4.14 19.60
C PHE A 145 3.22 -3.35 19.58
N SER A 146 2.80 -2.98 20.79
CA SER A 146 1.52 -2.38 21.09
C SER A 146 1.17 -1.20 20.19
N LEU A 147 -0.11 -1.13 19.82
CA LEU A 147 -0.71 0.00 19.11
C LEU A 147 -1.07 1.17 20.04
N GLU A 148 -1.02 1.01 21.36
CA GLU A 148 -1.48 2.03 22.31
C GLU A 148 -0.85 3.42 22.01
N GLY A 149 -1.72 4.41 21.80
CA GLY A 149 -1.42 5.76 21.34
C GLY A 149 -1.68 6.01 19.86
N GLY A 150 -1.70 4.96 19.04
CA GLY A 150 -2.13 4.94 17.64
C GLY A 150 -3.46 4.21 17.42
N ASP A 151 -4.31 4.14 18.45
CA ASP A 151 -5.55 3.36 18.49
C ASP A 151 -6.51 3.67 17.32
N ALA A 152 -6.51 4.92 16.84
CA ALA A 152 -7.33 5.38 15.73
C ALA A 152 -7.06 4.65 14.39
N MET A 153 -5.95 3.90 14.27
CA MET A 153 -5.71 3.05 13.11
C MET A 153 -6.78 1.96 12.94
N ILE A 154 -7.35 1.44 14.03
CA ILE A 154 -8.36 0.38 13.96
C ILE A 154 -9.68 0.89 13.35
N PRO A 155 -10.33 1.95 13.87
CA PRO A 155 -11.51 2.51 13.22
C PRO A 155 -11.20 3.05 11.83
N MET A 156 -10.00 3.61 11.58
CA MET A 156 -9.55 4.02 10.24
C MET A 156 -9.62 2.86 9.23
N VAL A 157 -8.96 1.74 9.52
CA VAL A 157 -8.89 0.63 8.57
C VAL A 157 -10.25 -0.05 8.40
N LYS A 158 -11.02 -0.25 9.48
CA LYS A 158 -12.37 -0.82 9.38
C LYS A 158 -13.30 0.08 8.57
N GLU A 159 -13.21 1.40 8.76
CA GLU A 159 -13.97 2.36 7.97
C GLU A 159 -13.57 2.33 6.50
N LEU A 160 -12.27 2.25 6.21
CA LEU A 160 -11.78 2.11 4.84
C LEU A 160 -12.33 0.83 4.17
N ILE A 161 -12.37 -0.30 4.88
CA ILE A 161 -12.93 -1.56 4.37
C ILE A 161 -14.44 -1.44 4.12
N ARG A 162 -15.20 -0.91 5.08
CA ARG A 162 -16.66 -0.69 4.92
C ARG A 162 -16.97 0.20 3.73
N TYR A 163 -16.25 1.30 3.60
CA TYR A 163 -16.43 2.27 2.52
C TYR A 163 -15.99 1.71 1.16
N ALA A 164 -14.92 0.91 1.13
CA ALA A 164 -14.47 0.18 -0.05
C ALA A 164 -15.52 -0.81 -0.55
N GLY A 165 -16.08 -1.64 0.34
CA GLY A 165 -17.13 -2.58 -0.03
C GLY A 165 -18.39 -1.90 -0.54
N ASN A 166 -18.79 -0.78 0.06
CA ASN A 166 -19.88 0.05 -0.47
C ASN A 166 -19.61 0.64 -1.87
N SER A 167 -18.33 0.81 -2.22
CA SER A 167 -17.88 1.27 -3.55
C SER A 167 -17.67 0.14 -4.55
N GLY A 168 -18.00 -1.11 -4.20
CA GLY A 168 -17.89 -2.28 -5.08
C GLY A 168 -16.52 -2.97 -5.08
N VAL A 169 -15.62 -2.61 -4.16
CA VAL A 169 -14.35 -3.35 -3.96
C VAL A 169 -14.69 -4.74 -3.45
N ARG A 170 -14.07 -5.77 -4.05
CA ARG A 170 -14.28 -7.19 -3.71
C ARG A 170 -13.18 -7.75 -2.83
N GLU A 171 -11.95 -7.29 -3.02
CA GLU A 171 -10.79 -7.80 -2.29
C GLU A 171 -9.93 -6.65 -1.77
N VAL A 172 -9.44 -6.75 -0.54
CA VAL A 172 -8.53 -5.80 0.08
C VAL A 172 -7.28 -6.56 0.55
N VAL A 173 -6.11 -6.09 0.13
CA VAL A 173 -4.82 -6.69 0.51
C VAL A 173 -4.02 -5.67 1.30
N ILE A 174 -3.59 -6.08 2.50
CA ILE A 174 -2.93 -5.23 3.48
C ILE A 174 -1.46 -5.69 3.66
N GLY A 175 -0.53 -4.75 3.49
CA GLY A 175 0.85 -4.88 3.96
C GLY A 175 1.07 -4.02 5.18
N MET A 176 1.70 -4.55 6.23
CA MET A 176 2.05 -3.74 7.39
C MET A 176 3.30 -4.22 8.10
N ALA A 177 3.93 -3.31 8.83
CA ALA A 177 5.00 -3.61 9.78
C ALA A 177 4.49 -4.31 11.07
N HIS A 178 5.33 -4.33 12.10
CA HIS A 178 5.01 -4.98 13.39
C HIS A 178 4.01 -4.19 14.26
N ARG A 179 3.98 -2.86 14.16
CA ARG A 179 3.22 -1.98 15.07
C ARG A 179 1.72 -2.22 14.92
N GLY A 180 1.06 -2.61 16.00
CA GLY A 180 -0.38 -2.87 16.02
C GLY A 180 -0.84 -4.07 15.19
N ARG A 181 0.09 -4.94 14.77
CA ARG A 181 -0.27 -6.10 13.93
C ARG A 181 -1.20 -7.08 14.63
N LEU A 182 -0.97 -7.36 15.92
CA LEU A 182 -1.86 -8.24 16.68
C LEU A 182 -3.26 -7.65 16.82
N ASN A 183 -3.33 -6.31 16.95
CA ASN A 183 -4.59 -5.59 16.97
C ASN A 183 -5.32 -5.70 15.63
N MET A 184 -4.62 -5.53 14.50
CA MET A 184 -5.17 -5.78 13.17
C MET A 184 -5.68 -7.22 12.98
N LEU A 185 -4.89 -8.21 13.41
CA LEU A 185 -5.28 -9.62 13.31
C LEU A 185 -6.59 -9.90 14.07
N VAL A 186 -6.69 -9.44 15.32
CA VAL A 186 -7.84 -9.75 16.19
C VAL A 186 -9.04 -8.86 15.92
N ASN A 187 -8.84 -7.54 15.83
CA ASN A 187 -9.94 -6.55 15.78
C ASN A 187 -10.35 -6.14 14.37
N VAL A 188 -9.62 -6.53 13.33
CA VAL A 188 -9.99 -6.24 11.93
C VAL A 188 -10.20 -7.54 11.14
N LEU A 189 -9.20 -8.43 11.13
CA LEU A 189 -9.27 -9.67 10.35
C LEU A 189 -10.00 -10.83 11.05
N GLY A 190 -10.30 -10.71 12.34
CA GLY A 190 -11.07 -11.71 13.08
C GLY A 190 -10.31 -13.00 13.40
N LYS A 191 -8.97 -12.93 13.55
CA LYS A 191 -8.21 -14.03 14.15
C LYS A 191 -8.75 -14.30 15.55
N LYS A 192 -8.99 -15.56 15.89
CA LYS A 192 -9.51 -15.93 17.21
C LYS A 192 -8.51 -15.49 18.29
N PRO A 193 -8.96 -14.75 19.33
CA PRO A 193 -8.12 -14.38 20.46
C PRO A 193 -7.47 -15.60 21.14
N GLN A 194 -8.21 -16.71 21.27
CA GLN A 194 -7.68 -17.93 21.89
C GLN A 194 -6.44 -18.46 21.17
N ASP A 195 -6.47 -18.56 19.83
CA ASP A 195 -5.33 -19.00 19.02
C ASP A 195 -4.11 -18.08 19.23
N LEU A 196 -4.34 -16.76 19.29
CA LEU A 196 -3.27 -15.81 19.60
C LEU A 196 -2.72 -16.02 21.02
N PHE A 197 -3.58 -16.25 22.02
CA PHE A 197 -3.15 -16.50 23.40
C PHE A 197 -2.34 -17.79 23.53
N ASP A 198 -2.68 -18.82 22.78
CA ASP A 198 -1.92 -20.07 22.72
C ASP A 198 -0.52 -19.84 22.12
N GLU A 199 -0.39 -19.00 21.09
CA GLU A 199 0.92 -18.55 20.58
C GLU A 199 1.73 -17.71 21.58
N PHE A 200 1.06 -16.99 22.49
CA PHE A 200 1.75 -16.34 23.62
C PHE A 200 2.19 -17.34 24.68
N ALA A 201 1.44 -18.42 24.89
CA ALA A 201 1.80 -19.51 25.79
C ALA A 201 2.85 -20.47 25.21
N GLY A 202 3.27 -20.28 23.95
CA GLY A 202 4.21 -21.16 23.26
C GLY A 202 3.59 -22.49 22.81
N LYS A 203 2.26 -22.57 22.79
CA LYS A 203 1.54 -23.68 22.17
C LYS A 203 1.40 -23.36 20.68
N HIS A 204 2.05 -24.17 19.87
CA HIS A 204 1.92 -24.14 18.42
C HIS A 204 1.26 -25.44 17.99
N ASP A 205 0.32 -25.36 17.05
CA ASP A 205 -0.12 -26.54 16.32
C ASP A 205 1.09 -27.16 15.61
N GLU A 206 1.03 -28.46 15.30
CA GLU A 206 2.00 -29.14 14.41
C GLU A 206 1.84 -28.59 12.98
N THR A 207 2.23 -27.34 12.75
CA THR A 207 2.16 -26.70 11.43
C THR A 207 3.38 -27.07 10.58
N TRP A 208 3.18 -27.05 9.26
CA TRP A 208 4.25 -27.25 8.27
C TRP A 208 5.34 -26.17 8.41
N GLY A 209 6.59 -26.61 8.53
CA GLY A 209 7.79 -25.74 8.47
C GLY A 209 8.43 -25.43 9.83
N THR A 210 9.35 -24.46 9.83
CA THR A 210 10.05 -23.98 11.03
C THR A 210 9.26 -22.93 11.82
N GLY A 211 8.21 -22.36 11.21
CA GLY A 211 7.41 -21.28 11.78
C GLY A 211 8.12 -19.92 11.76
N ASP A 212 7.42 -18.90 12.27
CA ASP A 212 7.91 -17.52 12.43
C ASP A 212 7.25 -16.89 13.68
N VAL A 213 7.74 -15.73 14.11
CA VAL A 213 7.17 -14.99 15.24
C VAL A 213 5.74 -14.54 14.94
N LYS A 214 4.87 -14.58 15.96
CA LYS A 214 3.43 -14.25 15.89
C LYS A 214 3.09 -12.94 15.17
N TYR A 215 3.95 -11.94 15.24
CA TYR A 215 3.77 -10.63 14.59
C TYR A 215 4.36 -10.55 13.16
N HIS A 216 4.65 -11.68 12.52
CA HIS A 216 4.93 -11.80 11.08
C HIS A 216 3.84 -12.57 10.32
N GLN A 217 2.95 -13.26 11.04
CA GLN A 217 1.91 -14.08 10.44
C GLN A 217 0.92 -13.23 9.64
N GLY A 218 0.65 -13.63 8.40
CA GLY A 218 -0.47 -13.14 7.61
C GLY A 218 -1.77 -13.84 7.99
N PHE A 219 -2.89 -13.38 7.42
CA PHE A 219 -4.20 -13.96 7.69
C PHE A 219 -5.16 -13.66 6.53
N SER A 220 -6.24 -14.43 6.41
CA SER A 220 -7.27 -14.21 5.41
C SER A 220 -8.65 -14.44 6.02
N ALA A 221 -9.61 -13.60 5.66
CA ALA A 221 -10.98 -13.66 6.14
C ALA A 221 -11.92 -12.95 5.17
N ASP A 222 -13.20 -13.28 5.21
CA ASP A 222 -14.22 -12.45 4.56
C ASP A 222 -14.79 -11.48 5.62
N PHE A 223 -15.09 -10.25 5.20
CA PHE A 223 -15.55 -9.17 6.07
C PHE A 223 -16.83 -8.55 5.49
N ALA A 224 -17.91 -8.57 6.27
CA ALA A 224 -19.21 -8.03 5.86
C ALA A 224 -19.18 -6.49 5.79
N THR A 225 -19.58 -5.93 4.65
CA THR A 225 -19.74 -4.49 4.46
C THR A 225 -21.18 -4.17 4.01
N PRO A 226 -21.61 -2.90 4.03
CA PRO A 226 -22.92 -2.51 3.49
C PRO A 226 -23.12 -2.91 2.02
N GLY A 227 -22.05 -3.00 1.23
CA GLY A 227 -22.08 -3.40 -0.18
C GLY A 227 -21.95 -4.91 -0.44
N GLY A 228 -21.79 -5.73 0.61
CA GLY A 228 -21.55 -7.17 0.52
C GLY A 228 -20.25 -7.59 1.22
N ASP A 229 -19.96 -8.89 1.21
CA ASP A 229 -18.73 -9.42 1.81
C ASP A 229 -17.51 -9.04 0.95
N VAL A 230 -16.45 -8.59 1.61
CA VAL A 230 -15.14 -8.25 1.02
C VAL A 230 -14.10 -9.23 1.52
N HIS A 231 -13.30 -9.80 0.62
CA HIS A 231 -12.22 -10.70 0.99
C HIS A 231 -10.99 -9.91 1.46
N LEU A 232 -10.57 -10.11 2.71
CA LEU A 232 -9.42 -9.46 3.31
C LEU A 232 -8.21 -10.40 3.35
N VAL A 233 -7.05 -9.88 2.98
CA VAL A 233 -5.77 -10.57 3.16
C VAL A 233 -4.75 -9.66 3.80
N LEU A 234 -4.17 -10.10 4.91
CA LEU A 234 -2.97 -9.53 5.50
C LEU A 234 -1.75 -10.33 5.01
N ALA A 235 -0.83 -9.67 4.32
CA ALA A 235 0.38 -10.30 3.83
C ALA A 235 1.32 -10.71 4.97
N PHE A 236 2.04 -11.81 4.76
CA PHE A 236 3.19 -12.17 5.59
C PHE A 236 4.33 -11.20 5.34
N ASN A 237 5.16 -10.95 6.35
CA ASN A 237 6.34 -10.11 6.20
C ASN A 237 7.46 -10.56 7.15
N PRO A 238 8.73 -10.38 6.76
CA PRO A 238 9.85 -10.51 7.68
C PRO A 238 9.97 -9.26 8.56
N SER A 239 10.99 -9.24 9.43
CA SER A 239 11.31 -8.05 10.24
C SER A 239 11.88 -6.88 9.43
N HIS A 240 12.38 -7.12 8.22
CA HIS A 240 12.84 -6.06 7.32
C HIS A 240 11.65 -5.17 6.95
N LEU A 241 11.69 -3.90 7.36
CA LEU A 241 10.57 -2.98 7.19
C LEU A 241 10.43 -2.58 5.71
N GLU A 242 9.23 -2.15 5.34
CA GLU A 242 8.89 -1.61 4.01
C GLU A 242 8.97 -2.57 2.81
N ILE A 243 9.77 -3.64 2.86
CA ILE A 243 9.94 -4.58 1.75
C ILE A 243 8.65 -5.36 1.39
N VAL A 244 7.69 -5.45 2.32
CA VAL A 244 6.37 -6.06 2.05
C VAL A 244 5.49 -5.20 1.13
N ASN A 245 5.78 -3.90 0.99
CA ASN A 245 4.98 -2.99 0.18
C ASN A 245 4.91 -3.43 -1.28
N PRO A 246 6.04 -3.62 -2.00
CA PRO A 246 6.00 -4.13 -3.37
C PRO A 246 5.39 -5.53 -3.48
N VAL A 247 5.58 -6.40 -2.48
CA VAL A 247 4.93 -7.74 -2.44
C VAL A 247 3.40 -7.63 -2.47
N VAL A 248 2.83 -6.70 -1.68
CA VAL A 248 1.38 -6.48 -1.66
C VAL A 248 0.88 -5.90 -2.97
N VAL A 249 1.59 -4.94 -3.55
CA VAL A 249 1.23 -4.38 -4.86
C VAL A 249 1.26 -5.47 -5.94
N GLY A 250 2.27 -6.35 -5.93
CA GLY A 250 2.36 -7.51 -6.81
C GLY A 250 1.21 -8.49 -6.63
N SER A 251 0.86 -8.81 -5.39
CA SER A 251 -0.29 -9.67 -5.05
C SER A 251 -1.62 -9.09 -5.54
N VAL A 252 -1.81 -7.77 -5.39
CA VAL A 252 -2.98 -7.06 -5.91
C VAL A 252 -3.02 -7.11 -7.42
N ARG A 253 -1.89 -6.88 -8.10
CA ARG A 253 -1.85 -6.93 -9.57
C ARG A 253 -2.23 -8.31 -10.09
N ALA A 254 -1.77 -9.38 -9.44
CA ALA A 254 -2.13 -10.75 -9.82
C ALA A 254 -3.64 -10.99 -9.72
N ARG A 255 -4.26 -10.54 -8.62
CA ARG A 255 -5.72 -10.61 -8.41
C ARG A 255 -6.49 -9.78 -9.43
N GLN A 256 -6.00 -8.59 -9.77
CA GLN A 256 -6.59 -7.74 -10.81
C GLN A 256 -6.54 -8.43 -12.18
N ASP A 257 -5.39 -9.01 -12.53
CA ASP A 257 -5.21 -9.75 -13.77
C ASP A 257 -6.11 -11.00 -13.84
N ARG A 258 -6.34 -11.70 -12.71
CA ARG A 258 -7.30 -12.81 -12.61
C ARG A 258 -8.75 -12.35 -12.80
N LEU A 259 -9.13 -11.23 -12.18
CA LEU A 259 -10.50 -10.70 -12.21
C LEU A 259 -10.82 -9.92 -13.49
N GLY A 260 -9.82 -9.62 -14.32
CA GLY A 260 -9.97 -8.71 -15.46
C GLY A 260 -10.20 -7.25 -15.03
N ASP A 261 -9.74 -6.87 -13.84
CA ASP A 261 -9.87 -5.53 -13.26
C ASP A 261 -8.84 -4.56 -13.87
N GLN A 262 -9.20 -3.98 -15.01
CA GLN A 262 -8.29 -3.12 -15.79
C GLN A 262 -8.02 -1.74 -15.16
N ASP A 263 -8.94 -1.24 -14.34
CA ASP A 263 -8.85 0.10 -13.72
C ASP A 263 -8.51 0.06 -12.22
N GLY A 264 -8.37 -1.14 -11.65
CA GLY A 264 -8.05 -1.36 -10.24
C GLY A 264 -9.20 -1.03 -9.29
N SER A 265 -10.44 -1.05 -9.76
CA SER A 265 -11.62 -0.72 -8.94
C SER A 265 -12.06 -1.84 -8.00
N GLN A 266 -11.72 -3.09 -8.27
CA GLN A 266 -12.22 -4.26 -7.53
C GLN A 266 -11.25 -4.76 -6.46
N VAL A 267 -9.95 -4.51 -6.62
CA VAL A 267 -8.92 -4.93 -5.64
C VAL A 267 -8.19 -3.70 -5.09
N LEU A 268 -8.24 -3.52 -3.77
CA LEU A 268 -7.66 -2.38 -3.07
C LEU A 268 -6.38 -2.78 -2.30
N PRO A 269 -5.21 -2.22 -2.64
CA PRO A 269 -4.02 -2.32 -1.82
C PRO A 269 -4.04 -1.26 -0.70
N ILE A 270 -3.71 -1.70 0.52
CA ILE A 270 -3.45 -0.86 1.69
C ILE A 270 -2.05 -1.17 2.19
N THR A 271 -1.21 -0.16 2.39
CA THR A 271 0.10 -0.35 3.05
C THR A 271 0.20 0.51 4.30
N VAL A 272 0.66 -0.09 5.40
CA VAL A 272 0.81 0.55 6.71
C VAL A 272 2.29 0.62 7.07
N HIS A 273 2.78 1.83 7.30
CA HIS A 273 4.19 2.17 7.44
C HIS A 273 4.51 2.71 8.83
N GLY A 274 5.77 2.62 9.25
CA GLY A 274 6.29 3.42 10.37
C GLY A 274 6.92 4.72 9.87
N ASP A 275 6.83 5.81 10.63
CA ASP A 275 7.33 7.14 10.23
C ASP A 275 8.82 7.17 9.90
N SER A 276 9.65 6.50 10.71
CA SER A 276 11.11 6.48 10.45
C SER A 276 11.47 5.55 9.30
N ALA A 277 10.68 4.49 9.08
CA ALA A 277 10.95 3.51 8.03
C ALA A 277 10.54 4.02 6.65
N ILE A 278 9.36 4.66 6.55
CA ILE A 278 8.89 5.22 5.26
C ILE A 278 9.82 6.30 4.72
N ALA A 279 10.46 7.07 5.59
CA ALA A 279 11.43 8.10 5.22
C ALA A 279 12.82 7.53 4.88
N GLY A 280 13.20 6.39 5.48
CA GLY A 280 14.57 5.88 5.45
C GLY A 280 14.82 4.69 4.52
N GLN A 281 13.79 3.96 4.09
CA GLN A 281 13.96 2.76 3.26
C GLN A 281 13.74 3.06 1.77
N GLY A 282 14.76 2.78 0.94
CA GLY A 282 14.76 3.08 -0.49
C GLY A 282 13.65 2.36 -1.29
N VAL A 283 13.27 1.16 -0.87
CA VAL A 283 12.19 0.37 -1.49
C VAL A 283 10.84 1.12 -1.55
N VAL A 284 10.61 2.07 -0.64
CA VAL A 284 9.41 2.93 -0.66
C VAL A 284 9.41 3.83 -1.89
N ALA A 285 10.54 4.47 -2.19
CA ALA A 285 10.70 5.33 -3.36
C ALA A 285 10.56 4.53 -4.65
N GLU A 286 11.17 3.33 -4.71
CA GLU A 286 11.03 2.42 -5.85
C GLU A 286 9.58 2.01 -6.08
N THR A 287 8.85 1.67 -5.02
CA THR A 287 7.43 1.29 -5.10
C THR A 287 6.55 2.46 -5.52
N PHE A 288 6.81 3.69 -5.04
CA PHE A 288 6.11 4.89 -5.53
C PHE A 288 6.37 5.12 -7.01
N ASN A 289 7.61 4.98 -7.48
CA ASN A 289 7.95 5.11 -8.90
C ASN A 289 7.20 4.07 -9.76
N MET A 290 7.01 2.86 -9.26
CA MET A 290 6.25 1.80 -9.93
C MET A 290 4.75 2.04 -9.97
N SER A 291 4.19 2.89 -9.10
CA SER A 291 2.74 3.06 -8.90
C SER A 291 1.93 3.40 -10.15
N GLN A 292 2.56 4.03 -11.15
CA GLN A 292 1.93 4.43 -12.42
C GLN A 292 2.53 3.72 -13.65
N SER A 293 3.57 2.91 -13.47
CA SER A 293 4.18 2.17 -14.58
C SER A 293 3.26 1.05 -15.07
N ARG A 294 3.05 0.91 -16.39
CA ARG A 294 2.03 0.02 -16.98
C ARG A 294 2.09 -1.45 -16.52
N GLY A 295 3.29 -1.96 -16.27
CA GLY A 295 3.51 -3.33 -15.82
C GLY A 295 3.21 -3.57 -14.33
N TYR A 296 3.08 -2.48 -13.55
CA TYR A 296 3.06 -2.51 -12.07
C TYR A 296 1.91 -1.73 -11.44
N ARG A 297 1.28 -0.80 -12.18
CA ARG A 297 0.16 -0.01 -11.68
C ARG A 297 -1.01 -0.90 -11.27
N VAL A 298 -1.67 -0.50 -10.18
CA VAL A 298 -2.81 -1.20 -9.55
C VAL A 298 -4.00 -0.29 -9.26
N GLY A 299 -4.06 0.87 -9.93
CA GLY A 299 -5.10 1.88 -9.71
C GLY A 299 -4.88 2.71 -8.43
N GLY A 300 -3.63 2.82 -7.97
CA GLY A 300 -3.27 3.56 -6.76
C GLY A 300 -3.42 2.76 -5.46
N THR A 301 -2.61 3.09 -4.47
CA THR A 301 -2.56 2.49 -3.13
C THR A 301 -2.96 3.51 -2.07
N VAL A 302 -3.78 3.10 -1.09
CA VAL A 302 -3.98 3.90 0.12
C VAL A 302 -2.87 3.56 1.12
N ARG A 303 -2.02 4.53 1.42
CA ARG A 303 -0.84 4.34 2.28
C ARG A 303 -1.06 5.05 3.61
N ILE A 304 -0.97 4.33 4.71
CA ILE A 304 -1.19 4.84 6.07
C ILE A 304 0.15 4.83 6.79
N VAL A 305 0.57 5.97 7.34
CA VAL A 305 1.77 6.04 8.19
C VAL A 305 1.33 6.16 9.64
N VAL A 306 1.73 5.19 10.46
CA VAL A 306 1.56 5.25 11.92
C VAL A 306 2.70 6.11 12.47
N ASN A 307 2.51 7.42 12.42
CA ASN A 307 3.51 8.40 12.82
C ASN A 307 3.44 8.67 14.31
N ASN A 308 4.04 7.74 15.07
CA ASN A 308 4.15 7.84 16.52
C ASN A 308 5.30 8.75 16.99
N GLN A 309 5.96 9.43 16.03
CA GLN A 309 7.01 10.45 16.24
C GLN A 309 8.32 9.89 16.80
N ILE A 310 8.56 8.57 16.73
CA ILE A 310 9.76 7.93 17.25
C ILE A 310 10.12 6.60 16.56
N GLY A 311 11.30 6.56 15.95
CA GLY A 311 11.93 5.33 15.44
C GLY A 311 12.80 4.65 16.50
N PHE A 312 12.29 3.59 17.15
CA PHE A 312 12.98 2.90 18.25
C PHE A 312 13.34 3.88 19.39
N THR A 313 14.58 4.39 19.42
CA THR A 313 15.14 5.37 20.37
C THR A 313 15.44 6.73 19.73
N THR A 314 15.11 6.94 18.46
CA THR A 314 15.44 8.17 17.72
C THR A 314 14.16 8.94 17.45
N SER A 315 14.00 10.10 18.10
CA SER A 315 12.82 10.98 17.96
C SER A 315 13.15 12.37 17.44
N ASN A 316 14.44 12.74 17.40
CA ASN A 316 14.88 14.01 16.85
C ASN A 316 14.67 13.98 15.32
N PRO A 317 13.85 14.88 14.75
CA PRO A 317 13.59 14.87 13.30
C PRO A 317 14.86 14.97 12.46
N ASN A 318 15.85 15.73 12.93
CA ASN A 318 17.14 15.91 12.23
C ASN A 318 17.99 14.62 12.14
N ASP A 319 17.70 13.61 12.96
CA ASP A 319 18.39 12.32 12.94
C ASP A 319 17.63 11.26 12.12
N THR A 320 16.32 11.45 11.90
CA THR A 320 15.46 10.45 11.22
C THR A 320 15.16 10.79 9.76
N ARG A 321 15.19 12.08 9.40
CA ARG A 321 14.80 12.56 8.07
C ARG A 321 15.44 13.93 7.78
N SER A 322 15.33 14.37 6.53
CA SER A 322 15.87 15.67 6.06
C SER A 322 14.79 16.66 5.63
N THR A 323 13.53 16.40 5.99
CA THR A 323 12.36 17.18 5.60
C THR A 323 11.40 17.34 6.79
N GLN A 324 10.33 18.14 6.64
CA GLN A 324 9.38 18.41 7.73
C GLN A 324 8.57 17.15 8.09
N TYR A 325 8.03 16.44 7.11
CA TYR A 325 7.15 15.29 7.32
C TYR A 325 7.79 14.00 6.84
N CYS A 326 7.49 12.88 7.51
CA CYS A 326 7.98 11.56 7.11
C CYS A 326 7.40 11.14 5.75
N THR A 327 6.26 11.70 5.39
CA THR A 327 5.49 11.43 4.18
C THR A 327 5.92 12.27 2.98
N ASP A 328 6.92 13.14 3.11
CA ASP A 328 7.42 13.97 2.01
C ASP A 328 7.89 13.16 0.80
N ILE A 329 8.27 11.90 0.99
CA ILE A 329 8.59 10.98 -0.10
C ILE A 329 7.45 10.86 -1.12
N ALA A 330 6.19 10.96 -0.70
CA ALA A 330 5.02 10.85 -1.57
C ALA A 330 4.90 12.03 -2.57
N LYS A 331 5.58 13.15 -2.31
CA LYS A 331 5.65 14.30 -3.23
C LYS A 331 6.37 13.93 -4.53
N MET A 332 7.21 12.89 -4.55
CA MET A 332 7.91 12.43 -5.77
C MET A 332 6.94 12.05 -6.90
N VAL A 333 5.74 11.57 -6.56
CA VAL A 333 4.68 11.24 -7.51
C VAL A 333 3.51 12.22 -7.43
N GLN A 334 3.64 13.36 -6.74
CA GLN A 334 2.53 14.30 -6.54
C GLN A 334 1.28 13.62 -5.96
N ALA A 335 1.45 12.72 -4.99
CA ALA A 335 0.31 12.18 -4.24
C ALA A 335 -0.17 13.22 -3.20
N PRO A 336 -1.48 13.33 -2.94
CA PRO A 336 -1.98 14.11 -1.81
C PRO A 336 -1.62 13.42 -0.49
N ILE A 337 -1.33 14.23 0.53
CA ILE A 337 -0.99 13.78 1.87
C ILE A 337 -1.97 14.43 2.85
N PHE A 338 -2.61 13.61 3.67
CA PHE A 338 -3.52 14.06 4.72
C PHE A 338 -2.90 13.74 6.08
N HIS A 339 -2.40 14.77 6.77
CA HIS A 339 -1.96 14.67 8.15
C HIS A 339 -3.18 14.76 9.06
N VAL A 340 -3.33 13.83 9.99
CA VAL A 340 -4.48 13.77 10.88
C VAL A 340 -4.08 13.39 12.30
N ASN A 341 -4.63 14.12 13.27
CA ASN A 341 -4.41 13.89 14.69
C ASN A 341 -5.16 12.64 15.17
N ALA A 342 -4.45 11.67 15.74
CA ALA A 342 -5.03 10.41 16.20
C ALA A 342 -5.98 10.53 17.41
N ASP A 343 -5.98 11.66 18.14
CA ASP A 343 -6.95 11.91 19.22
C ASP A 343 -8.33 12.37 18.69
N ASP A 344 -8.46 12.61 17.37
CA ASP A 344 -9.72 12.99 16.72
C ASP A 344 -10.17 11.88 15.72
N PRO A 345 -10.86 10.84 16.20
CA PRO A 345 -11.25 9.71 15.35
C PRO A 345 -12.30 10.08 14.29
N GLU A 346 -13.09 11.15 14.49
CA GLU A 346 -14.03 11.63 13.46
C GLU A 346 -13.27 12.27 12.29
N ALA A 347 -12.24 13.08 12.58
CA ALA A 347 -11.34 13.60 11.56
C ALA A 347 -10.61 12.47 10.81
N VAL A 348 -10.14 11.44 11.54
CA VAL A 348 -9.51 10.25 10.98
C VAL A 348 -10.45 9.52 10.01
N ALA A 349 -11.70 9.22 10.42
CA ALA A 349 -12.68 8.59 9.54
C ALA A 349 -13.00 9.46 8.31
N PHE A 350 -13.05 10.78 8.48
CA PHE A 350 -13.31 11.72 7.39
C PHE A 350 -12.19 11.73 6.34
N VAL A 351 -10.92 11.85 6.75
CA VAL A 351 -9.79 11.81 5.81
C VAL A 351 -9.67 10.45 5.14
N THR A 352 -10.05 9.37 5.83
CA THR A 352 -10.07 8.01 5.28
C THR A 352 -11.02 7.90 4.09
N ARG A 353 -12.25 8.42 4.25
CA ARG A 353 -13.24 8.46 3.15
C ARG A 353 -12.74 9.30 1.98
N ILE A 354 -12.16 10.47 2.24
CA ILE A 354 -11.58 11.33 1.19
C ILE A 354 -10.45 10.63 0.46
N ALA A 355 -9.54 9.97 1.18
CA ALA A 355 -8.40 9.27 0.59
C ALA A 355 -8.86 8.14 -0.33
N LEU A 356 -9.79 7.30 0.12
CA LEU A 356 -10.33 6.22 -0.70
C LEU A 356 -11.10 6.75 -1.91
N ASP A 357 -11.91 7.80 -1.74
CA ASP A 357 -12.59 8.48 -2.84
C ASP A 357 -11.59 9.04 -3.88
N TYR A 358 -10.51 9.69 -3.44
CA TYR A 358 -9.46 10.19 -4.33
C TYR A 358 -8.81 9.05 -5.11
N ARG A 359 -8.42 7.97 -4.42
CA ARG A 359 -7.82 6.78 -5.07
C ARG A 359 -8.77 6.19 -6.09
N ASN A 360 -10.04 6.00 -5.75
CA ASN A 360 -11.02 5.40 -6.64
C ASN A 360 -11.35 6.29 -7.84
N THR A 361 -11.32 7.61 -7.66
CA THR A 361 -11.60 8.59 -8.72
C THR A 361 -10.41 8.75 -9.68
N PHE A 362 -9.21 8.98 -9.15
CA PHE A 362 -8.05 9.36 -9.96
C PHE A 362 -7.09 8.20 -10.24
N LYS A 363 -7.25 7.06 -9.56
CA LYS A 363 -6.41 5.87 -9.71
C LYS A 363 -4.93 6.13 -9.36
N ARG A 364 -4.69 7.00 -8.37
CA ARG A 364 -3.37 7.41 -7.89
C ARG A 364 -3.21 7.11 -6.40
N ASP A 365 -1.95 6.96 -5.99
CA ASP A 365 -1.61 6.78 -4.58
C ASP A 365 -2.05 7.99 -3.74
N VAL A 366 -2.42 7.72 -2.49
CA VAL A 366 -2.78 8.72 -1.49
C VAL A 366 -2.18 8.33 -0.15
N VAL A 367 -1.73 9.31 0.63
CA VAL A 367 -1.09 9.07 1.92
C VAL A 367 -1.91 9.68 3.05
N ILE A 368 -2.11 8.91 4.11
CA ILE A 368 -2.65 9.36 5.40
C ILE A 368 -1.50 9.30 6.41
N ASP A 369 -1.08 10.46 6.92
CA ASP A 369 -0.14 10.58 8.04
C ASP A 369 -0.93 10.62 9.35
N LEU A 370 -1.06 9.46 10.00
CA LEU A 370 -1.74 9.32 11.28
C LEU A 370 -0.77 9.74 12.40
N VAL A 371 -0.78 11.02 12.74
CA VAL A 371 0.07 11.59 13.79
C VAL A 371 -0.45 11.15 15.14
N CYS A 372 0.32 10.29 15.79
CA CYS A 372 -0.03 9.60 17.03
C CYS A 372 1.15 9.64 18.01
N TYR A 373 1.13 8.77 19.02
CA TYR A 373 2.27 8.57 19.94
C TYR A 373 2.43 7.09 20.29
N ARG A 374 3.56 6.73 20.89
CA ARG A 374 3.83 5.37 21.37
C ARG A 374 3.72 5.32 22.89
N ARG A 375 2.68 4.67 23.43
CA ARG A 375 2.41 4.63 24.88
C ARG A 375 3.54 3.99 25.69
N HIS A 376 4.11 2.91 25.18
CA HIS A 376 5.18 2.12 25.82
C HIS A 376 6.52 2.27 25.08
N GLY A 377 7.57 1.59 25.55
CA GLY A 377 8.83 1.45 24.83
C GLY A 377 8.68 0.85 23.43
N HIS A 378 9.79 0.70 22.68
CA HIS A 378 9.69 0.15 21.32
C HIS A 378 9.05 -1.24 21.32
N ASN A 379 9.46 -2.04 22.30
CA ASN A 379 8.78 -3.21 22.81
C ASN A 379 8.45 -3.00 24.30
N GLU A 380 7.65 -3.88 24.87
CA GLU A 380 7.07 -3.65 26.20
C GLU A 380 8.02 -3.91 27.38
N ALA A 381 9.24 -4.39 27.11
CA ALA A 381 10.31 -4.53 28.08
C ALA A 381 11.41 -3.43 27.95
N ASP A 382 11.25 -2.52 26.99
CA ASP A 382 12.19 -1.43 26.71
C ASP A 382 11.84 -0.18 27.54
N GLU A 383 12.86 0.54 28.04
CA GLU A 383 12.70 1.73 28.89
C GLU A 383 12.94 3.02 28.10
N PRO A 384 11.89 3.69 27.60
CA PRO A 384 12.04 4.82 26.70
C PRO A 384 12.46 6.13 27.40
N ASN A 385 12.33 6.24 28.73
CA ASN A 385 12.75 7.46 29.44
C ASN A 385 14.27 7.68 29.38
N ALA A 386 15.05 6.64 29.06
CA ALA A 386 16.49 6.74 28.89
C ALA A 386 16.88 7.71 27.76
N THR A 387 16.07 7.79 26.70
CA THR A 387 16.35 8.61 25.51
C THR A 387 15.28 9.67 25.24
N GLN A 388 14.02 9.48 25.68
CA GLN A 388 12.90 10.40 25.45
C GLN A 388 12.16 10.83 26.73
N PRO A 389 12.84 11.39 27.74
CA PRO A 389 12.23 11.66 29.04
C PRO A 389 11.05 12.64 28.97
N LEU A 390 11.17 13.74 28.22
CA LEU A 390 10.11 14.76 28.16
C LEU A 390 8.86 14.25 27.42
N MET A 391 9.05 13.51 26.33
CA MET A 391 7.97 12.91 25.56
C MET A 391 7.17 11.94 26.45
N TYR A 392 7.86 11.03 27.15
CA TYR A 392 7.18 10.03 27.98
C TYR A 392 6.61 10.60 29.29
N GLN A 393 7.16 11.69 29.83
CA GLN A 393 6.52 12.46 30.90
C GLN A 393 5.19 13.07 30.46
N LYS A 394 5.10 13.56 29.21
CA LYS A 394 3.85 14.07 28.64
C LYS A 394 2.87 12.94 28.38
N ILE A 395 3.31 11.85 27.71
CA ILE A 395 2.49 10.65 27.46
C ILE A 395 1.88 10.13 28.76
N LYS A 396 2.66 10.01 29.84
CA LYS A 396 2.15 9.51 31.14
C LYS A 396 0.96 10.30 31.70
N LYS A 397 0.85 11.59 31.37
CA LYS A 397 -0.25 12.46 31.79
C LYS A 397 -1.34 12.60 30.72
N HIS A 398 -1.08 12.11 29.52
CA HIS A 398 -1.99 12.20 28.38
C HIS A 398 -3.03 11.07 28.44
N PRO A 399 -4.34 11.39 28.43
CA PRO A 399 -5.39 10.38 28.37
C PRO A 399 -5.30 9.57 27.06
N THR A 400 -5.94 8.39 27.03
CA THR A 400 -5.98 7.55 25.82
C THR A 400 -7.00 8.08 24.81
N PRO A 401 -6.87 7.78 23.51
CA PRO A 401 -7.81 8.26 22.49
C PRO A 401 -9.25 7.85 22.79
N ARG A 402 -9.46 6.61 23.28
CA ARG A 402 -10.77 6.12 23.74
C ARG A 402 -11.37 7.00 24.84
N LYS A 403 -10.58 7.41 25.84
CA LYS A 403 -11.06 8.26 26.94
C LYS A 403 -11.41 9.66 26.44
N ILE A 404 -10.54 10.25 25.62
CA ILE A 404 -10.77 11.57 25.01
C ILE A 404 -12.07 11.56 24.21
N TYR A 405 -12.27 10.55 23.36
CA TYR A 405 -13.44 10.49 22.50
C TYR A 405 -14.73 10.18 23.27
N ALA A 406 -14.68 9.29 24.27
CA ALA A 406 -15.82 9.02 25.14
C ALA A 406 -16.28 10.31 25.86
N ASP A 407 -15.35 11.06 26.43
CA ASP A 407 -15.66 12.32 27.13
C ASP A 407 -16.25 13.34 26.16
N ALA A 408 -15.68 13.48 24.96
CA ALA A 408 -16.21 14.37 23.93
C ALA A 408 -17.63 14.01 23.47
N LEU A 409 -17.98 12.72 23.41
CA LEU A 409 -19.33 12.27 23.08
C LEU A 409 -20.31 12.48 24.25
N THR A 410 -19.87 12.25 25.49
CA THR A 410 -20.68 12.51 26.69
C THR A 410 -20.97 13.99 26.87
N ASP A 411 -19.97 14.87 26.67
CA ASP A 411 -20.14 16.33 26.76
C ASP A 411 -21.11 16.87 25.70
N LYS A 412 -21.20 16.21 24.55
CA LYS A 412 -22.18 16.51 23.49
C LYS A 412 -23.56 15.87 23.72
N GLY A 413 -23.74 15.10 24.79
CA GLY A 413 -24.95 14.35 25.08
C GLY A 413 -25.24 13.22 24.09
N ALA A 414 -24.22 12.75 23.35
CA ALA A 414 -24.37 11.70 22.34
C ALA A 414 -24.37 10.29 22.94
N ILE A 415 -23.73 10.10 24.11
CA ILE A 415 -23.73 8.83 24.86
C ILE A 415 -23.74 9.10 26.37
N GLU A 416 -24.22 8.12 27.13
CA GLU A 416 -24.07 8.08 28.60
C GLU A 416 -22.71 7.47 29.01
N LEU A 417 -22.21 7.82 30.19
CA LEU A 417 -20.93 7.34 30.71
C LEU A 417 -20.95 5.82 30.97
N GLU A 418 -22.12 5.32 31.36
CA GLU A 418 -22.43 3.91 31.58
C GLU A 418 -22.21 3.10 30.31
N THR A 419 -22.59 3.62 29.14
CA THR A 419 -22.38 2.97 27.84
C THR A 419 -20.89 2.77 27.56
N ALA A 420 -20.06 3.81 27.75
CA ALA A 420 -18.61 3.71 27.54
C ALA A 420 -17.95 2.69 28.50
N THR A 421 -18.48 2.55 29.71
CA THR A 421 -18.01 1.56 30.70
C THR A 421 -18.44 0.14 30.34
N ALA A 422 -19.67 -0.02 29.84
CA ALA A 422 -20.20 -1.31 29.39
C ALA A 422 -19.35 -1.90 28.26
N LEU A 423 -19.02 -1.09 27.24
CA LEU A 423 -18.18 -1.52 26.11
C LEU A 423 -16.83 -2.13 26.55
N ILE A 424 -16.19 -1.54 27.57
CA ILE A 424 -14.91 -2.05 28.11
C ILE A 424 -15.09 -3.45 28.72
N ASN A 425 -16.14 -3.64 29.52
CA ASN A 425 -16.41 -4.90 30.21
C ASN A 425 -16.84 -5.97 29.21
N GLU A 426 -17.74 -5.65 28.29
CA GLU A 426 -18.22 -6.56 27.25
C GLU A 426 -17.08 -7.06 26.36
N TYR A 427 -16.16 -6.17 25.98
CA TYR A 427 -14.99 -6.54 25.18
C TYR A 427 -14.02 -7.44 25.96
N ARG A 428 -13.77 -7.14 27.25
CA ARG A 428 -12.96 -8.02 28.11
C ARG A 428 -13.59 -9.42 28.22
N ASP A 429 -14.90 -9.49 28.48
CA ASP A 429 -15.62 -10.75 28.56
C ASP A 429 -15.57 -11.51 27.22
N ALA A 430 -15.55 -10.80 26.09
CA ALA A 430 -15.37 -11.41 24.77
C ALA A 430 -13.98 -12.03 24.59
N LEU A 431 -12.92 -11.36 25.05
CA LEU A 431 -11.57 -11.93 25.06
C LEU A 431 -11.45 -13.14 25.98
N ASP A 432 -12.09 -13.12 27.15
CA ASP A 432 -12.09 -14.25 28.08
C ASP A 432 -12.82 -15.48 27.51
N ARG A 433 -13.83 -15.27 26.65
CA ARG A 433 -14.48 -16.37 25.90
C ARG A 433 -13.59 -16.95 24.79
N GLY A 434 -12.62 -16.19 24.28
CA GLY A 434 -11.64 -16.65 23.29
C GLY A 434 -12.14 -16.74 21.84
N GLU A 435 -13.40 -16.40 21.57
CA GLU A 435 -14.03 -16.43 20.24
C GLU A 435 -13.71 -15.18 19.41
N CYS A 436 -13.96 -15.25 18.09
CA CYS A 436 -13.78 -14.10 17.20
C CYS A 436 -14.58 -12.87 17.68
N VAL A 437 -13.89 -11.73 17.83
CA VAL A 437 -14.46 -10.47 18.34
C VAL A 437 -14.99 -9.55 17.24
N VAL A 438 -14.70 -9.85 15.97
CA VAL A 438 -15.13 -9.04 14.83
C VAL A 438 -16.53 -9.46 14.39
N LYS A 439 -17.52 -8.61 14.64
CA LYS A 439 -18.94 -8.84 14.32
C LYS A 439 -19.16 -9.05 12.81
N GLU A 440 -18.33 -8.40 12.00
CA GLU A 440 -18.37 -8.42 10.54
C GLU A 440 -17.67 -9.64 9.92
N TRP A 441 -16.90 -10.42 10.70
CA TRP A 441 -16.17 -11.57 10.18
C TRP A 441 -17.10 -12.63 9.58
N ARG A 442 -16.70 -13.22 8.46
CA ARG A 442 -17.40 -14.33 7.80
C ARG A 442 -16.39 -15.44 7.44
N PRO A 443 -16.82 -16.71 7.47
CA PRO A 443 -16.01 -17.79 6.93
C PRO A 443 -15.77 -17.56 5.43
N MET A 444 -14.56 -17.85 4.96
CA MET A 444 -14.16 -17.64 3.58
C MET A 444 -15.05 -18.42 2.62
N LYS A 445 -15.75 -17.70 1.73
CA LYS A 445 -16.54 -18.25 0.62
C LYS A 445 -16.08 -17.71 -0.72
N LEU A 446 -15.52 -16.51 -0.74
CA LEU A 446 -15.04 -15.83 -1.94
C LEU A 446 -13.71 -16.42 -2.41
N HIS A 447 -13.54 -16.50 -3.73
CA HIS A 447 -12.47 -17.20 -4.46
C HIS A 447 -11.06 -16.99 -3.87
N SER A 448 -10.63 -17.90 -3.00
CA SER A 448 -9.22 -18.16 -2.74
C SER A 448 -8.65 -18.98 -3.91
N VAL A 449 -7.42 -18.71 -4.31
CA VAL A 449 -6.67 -19.62 -5.17
C VAL A 449 -6.61 -21.00 -4.54
N ASP A 450 -6.96 -22.03 -5.31
CA ASP A 450 -6.78 -23.40 -4.89
C ASP A 450 -5.32 -23.80 -5.03
N TRP A 451 -4.62 -23.86 -3.89
CA TRP A 451 -3.24 -24.32 -3.82
C TRP A 451 -3.13 -25.84 -3.74
N SER A 452 -4.23 -26.57 -3.53
CA SER A 452 -4.19 -28.03 -3.34
C SER A 452 -3.48 -28.81 -4.45
N PRO A 453 -3.49 -28.40 -5.74
CA PRO A 453 -2.74 -29.09 -6.79
C PRO A 453 -1.22 -28.90 -6.73
N TYR A 454 -0.71 -27.98 -5.90
CA TYR A 454 0.71 -27.62 -5.84
C TYR A 454 1.38 -28.04 -4.52
N LEU A 455 0.64 -28.64 -3.59
CA LEU A 455 1.13 -28.98 -2.25
C LEU A 455 1.57 -30.45 -2.14
N GLY A 456 2.63 -30.71 -1.37
CA GLY A 456 3.06 -32.07 -1.03
C GLY A 456 3.79 -32.83 -2.15
N HIS A 457 4.32 -32.11 -3.14
CA HIS A 457 5.11 -32.69 -4.22
C HIS A 457 6.62 -32.54 -3.95
N ASP A 458 7.40 -33.51 -4.44
CA ASP A 458 8.87 -33.43 -4.51
C ASP A 458 9.28 -32.89 -5.89
N TRP A 459 10.50 -32.36 -6.01
CA TRP A 459 11.05 -31.88 -7.28
C TRP A 459 11.23 -32.98 -8.32
N THR A 460 11.27 -34.26 -7.91
CA THR A 460 11.35 -35.42 -8.82
C THR A 460 9.99 -35.95 -9.28
N VAL A 461 8.89 -35.24 -9.04
CA VAL A 461 7.57 -35.67 -9.48
C VAL A 461 7.52 -35.78 -11.02
N ASP A 462 6.86 -36.83 -11.52
CA ASP A 462 6.62 -36.97 -12.95
C ASP A 462 5.71 -35.83 -13.46
N TRP A 463 6.03 -35.29 -14.63
CA TRP A 463 5.22 -34.26 -15.29
C TRP A 463 5.13 -34.51 -16.79
N ALA A 464 4.13 -33.93 -17.44
CA ALA A 464 3.87 -34.10 -18.86
C ALA A 464 4.88 -33.34 -19.72
N ASN A 465 6.05 -33.94 -19.93
CA ASN A 465 7.18 -33.33 -20.64
C ASN A 465 7.20 -33.57 -22.16
N GLN A 466 6.29 -34.38 -22.67
CA GLN A 466 6.17 -34.65 -24.11
C GLN A 466 5.19 -33.66 -24.75
N PHE A 467 5.54 -33.17 -25.94
CA PHE A 467 4.69 -32.27 -26.72
C PHE A 467 4.59 -32.77 -28.17
N ASP A 468 3.43 -32.59 -28.81
CA ASP A 468 3.23 -33.04 -30.18
C ASP A 468 4.15 -32.28 -31.15
N ALA A 469 4.94 -33.02 -31.93
CA ALA A 469 5.96 -32.44 -32.79
C ALA A 469 5.36 -31.58 -33.92
N ASN A 470 4.19 -31.96 -34.45
CA ASN A 470 3.52 -31.18 -35.49
C ASN A 470 3.00 -29.86 -34.91
N ARG A 471 2.37 -29.92 -33.72
CA ARG A 471 1.91 -28.72 -33.01
C ARG A 471 3.07 -27.81 -32.66
N LEU A 472 4.19 -28.35 -32.19
CA LEU A 472 5.39 -27.56 -31.90
C LEU A 472 5.90 -26.85 -33.16
N GLN A 473 5.87 -27.52 -34.32
CA GLN A 473 6.25 -26.93 -35.60
C GLN A 473 5.29 -25.81 -36.04
N GLU A 474 3.98 -26.00 -35.86
CA GLU A 474 2.98 -24.95 -36.11
C GLU A 474 3.21 -23.72 -35.22
N LEU A 475 3.47 -23.93 -33.92
CA LEU A 475 3.82 -22.86 -32.99
C LEU A 475 5.11 -22.15 -33.42
N ALA A 476 6.13 -22.89 -33.83
CA ALA A 476 7.40 -22.34 -34.33
C ALA A 476 7.21 -21.44 -35.55
N GLN A 477 6.34 -21.82 -36.48
CA GLN A 477 5.97 -20.97 -37.61
C GLN A 477 5.17 -19.76 -37.15
N ARG A 478 4.21 -19.95 -36.23
CA ARG A 478 3.30 -18.90 -35.77
C ARG A 478 4.03 -17.77 -35.04
N VAL A 479 4.97 -18.08 -34.15
CA VAL A 479 5.76 -17.07 -33.41
C VAL A 479 6.67 -16.23 -34.31
N CYS A 480 6.92 -16.69 -35.54
CA CYS A 480 7.70 -15.97 -36.53
C CYS A 480 6.85 -15.06 -37.44
N GLN A 481 5.52 -15.11 -37.33
CA GLN A 481 4.61 -14.29 -38.13
C GLN A 481 4.38 -12.93 -37.48
N PHE A 482 4.28 -11.90 -38.31
CA PHE A 482 3.91 -10.54 -37.93
C PHE A 482 3.26 -9.85 -39.14
N PRO A 483 2.48 -8.78 -38.95
CA PRO A 483 1.82 -8.10 -40.06
C PRO A 483 2.82 -7.55 -41.08
N GLU A 484 2.53 -7.65 -42.39
CA GLU A 484 3.40 -7.11 -43.45
C GLU A 484 3.62 -5.59 -43.33
N SER A 485 2.64 -4.87 -42.77
CA SER A 485 2.74 -3.44 -42.47
C SER A 485 3.71 -3.12 -41.33
N HIS A 486 4.12 -4.12 -40.53
CA HIS A 486 4.96 -3.95 -39.35
C HIS A 486 6.44 -4.02 -39.71
N LYS A 487 7.00 -2.90 -40.15
CA LYS A 487 8.39 -2.84 -40.64
C LYS A 487 9.39 -3.07 -39.52
N LEU A 488 10.12 -4.18 -39.57
CA LEU A 488 11.18 -4.51 -38.62
C LEU A 488 12.51 -3.80 -38.93
N GLN A 489 13.33 -3.66 -37.90
CA GLN A 489 14.74 -3.33 -38.05
C GLN A 489 15.48 -4.51 -38.71
N SER A 490 16.47 -4.23 -39.55
CA SER A 490 17.10 -5.24 -40.44
C SER A 490 17.75 -6.43 -39.72
N ARG A 491 18.34 -6.25 -38.54
CA ARG A 491 18.90 -7.34 -37.72
C ARG A 491 17.80 -8.16 -37.05
N VAL A 492 16.70 -7.54 -36.64
CA VAL A 492 15.52 -8.24 -36.11
C VAL A 492 14.87 -9.09 -37.20
N GLN A 493 14.72 -8.54 -38.41
CA GLN A 493 14.25 -9.30 -39.57
C GLN A 493 15.14 -10.52 -39.86
N LYS A 494 16.47 -10.34 -39.83
CA LYS A 494 17.42 -11.44 -40.01
C LYS A 494 17.22 -12.53 -38.95
N LEU A 495 17.07 -12.15 -37.68
CA LEU A 495 16.83 -13.09 -36.58
C LEU A 495 15.52 -13.87 -36.79
N TYR A 496 14.44 -13.21 -37.22
CA TYR A 496 13.17 -13.87 -37.51
C TYR A 496 13.24 -14.81 -38.74
N ASN A 497 14.02 -14.45 -39.77
CA ASN A 497 14.28 -15.35 -40.89
C ASN A 497 15.05 -16.59 -40.44
N ASP A 498 16.04 -16.43 -39.55
CA ASP A 498 16.77 -17.56 -38.97
C ASP A 498 15.85 -18.45 -38.14
N ARG A 499 14.89 -17.89 -37.37
CA ARG A 499 13.88 -18.65 -36.63
C ARG A 499 12.91 -19.41 -37.55
N LEU A 500 12.56 -18.86 -38.70
CA LEU A 500 11.79 -19.59 -39.72
C LEU A 500 12.56 -20.79 -40.27
N ALA A 501 13.87 -20.65 -40.53
CA ALA A 501 14.72 -21.76 -40.94
C ALA A 501 14.86 -22.82 -39.82
N MET A 502 14.81 -22.41 -38.55
CA MET A 502 14.73 -23.35 -37.42
C MET A 502 13.39 -24.10 -37.41
N ALA A 503 12.29 -23.39 -37.62
CA ALA A 503 10.94 -23.98 -37.68
C ALA A 503 10.77 -24.98 -38.84
N SER A 504 11.48 -24.78 -39.97
CA SER A 504 11.50 -25.73 -41.09
C SER A 504 12.50 -26.88 -40.92
N GLY A 505 13.31 -26.89 -39.86
CA GLY A 505 14.35 -27.90 -39.61
C GLY A 505 15.62 -27.72 -40.45
N GLU A 506 15.77 -26.60 -41.17
CA GLU A 506 16.97 -26.25 -41.93
C GLU A 506 18.13 -25.79 -41.03
N LYS A 507 17.80 -25.30 -39.83
CA LYS A 507 18.75 -24.84 -38.83
C LYS A 507 18.41 -25.42 -37.45
N MET A 508 19.42 -25.71 -36.63
CA MET A 508 19.20 -26.08 -35.24
C MET A 508 18.67 -24.89 -34.43
N LEU A 509 17.79 -25.16 -33.45
CA LEU A 509 17.29 -24.15 -32.55
C LEU A 509 18.42 -23.54 -31.71
N ASP A 510 18.40 -22.22 -31.57
CA ASP A 510 19.20 -21.50 -30.58
C ASP A 510 18.41 -21.30 -29.27
N TRP A 511 19.05 -20.69 -28.28
CA TRP A 511 18.44 -20.42 -26.98
C TRP A 511 17.16 -19.57 -27.10
N GLY A 512 17.22 -18.47 -27.85
CA GLY A 512 16.11 -17.54 -27.95
C GLY A 512 14.87 -18.15 -28.63
N MET A 513 15.07 -19.01 -29.63
CA MET A 513 13.97 -19.75 -30.25
C MET A 513 13.42 -20.84 -29.33
N ALA A 514 14.28 -21.63 -28.68
CA ALA A 514 13.85 -22.67 -27.75
C ALA A 514 13.06 -22.09 -26.56
N GLU A 515 13.53 -20.98 -26.00
CA GLU A 515 12.86 -20.22 -24.94
C GLU A 515 11.48 -19.71 -25.41
N THR A 516 11.43 -19.12 -26.62
CA THR A 516 10.17 -18.65 -27.22
C THR A 516 9.18 -19.79 -27.42
N LEU A 517 9.66 -20.99 -27.80
CA LEU A 517 8.79 -22.16 -27.95
C LEU A 517 8.26 -22.68 -26.61
N ALA A 518 9.07 -22.69 -25.56
CA ALA A 518 8.59 -23.01 -24.21
C ALA A 518 7.46 -22.06 -23.78
N TYR A 519 7.58 -20.77 -24.10
CA TYR A 519 6.50 -19.82 -23.86
C TYR A 519 5.28 -20.11 -24.74
N ALA A 520 5.50 -20.42 -26.02
CA ALA A 520 4.42 -20.71 -26.96
C ALA A 520 3.59 -21.93 -26.53
N THR A 521 4.23 -23.01 -26.06
CA THR A 521 3.52 -24.23 -25.60
C THR A 521 2.68 -23.95 -24.36
N LEU A 522 3.22 -23.20 -23.39
CA LEU A 522 2.49 -22.86 -22.16
C LEU A 522 1.26 -21.99 -22.44
N VAL A 523 1.36 -20.98 -23.30
CA VAL A 523 0.19 -20.15 -23.64
C VAL A 523 -0.78 -20.88 -24.57
N ASP A 524 -0.32 -21.82 -25.40
CA ASP A 524 -1.18 -22.70 -26.20
C ASP A 524 -2.11 -23.53 -25.30
N GLU A 525 -1.59 -24.00 -24.17
CA GLU A 525 -2.33 -24.76 -23.16
C GLU A 525 -3.19 -23.90 -22.23
N GLY A 526 -3.19 -22.57 -22.42
CA GLY A 526 -4.01 -21.64 -21.63
C GLY A 526 -3.30 -21.03 -20.41
N ASN A 527 -2.03 -21.39 -20.16
CA ASN A 527 -1.30 -20.89 -18.99
C ASN A 527 -0.88 -19.42 -19.19
N ARG A 528 -0.98 -18.63 -18.12
CA ARG A 528 -0.48 -17.25 -18.11
C ARG A 528 1.05 -17.25 -18.09
N ILE A 529 1.65 -16.30 -18.81
CA ILE A 529 3.08 -15.99 -18.67
C ILE A 529 3.23 -14.50 -18.41
N ARG A 530 3.95 -14.16 -17.35
CA ARG A 530 4.39 -12.82 -17.03
C ARG A 530 5.91 -12.80 -16.94
N ILE A 531 6.56 -12.00 -17.77
CA ILE A 531 8.01 -11.77 -17.74
C ILE A 531 8.25 -10.30 -17.43
N THR A 532 9.04 -10.02 -16.42
CA THR A 532 9.51 -8.67 -16.13
C THR A 532 11.01 -8.63 -15.89
N GLY A 533 11.63 -7.52 -16.27
CA GLY A 533 13.07 -7.32 -16.14
C GLY A 533 13.51 -6.14 -16.99
N GLN A 534 14.71 -5.64 -16.74
CA GLN A 534 15.22 -4.47 -17.45
C GLN A 534 15.53 -4.87 -18.90
N ASP A 535 14.84 -4.23 -19.85
CA ASP A 535 14.97 -4.49 -21.29
C ASP A 535 14.60 -5.92 -21.76
N SER A 536 13.87 -6.69 -20.93
CA SER A 536 13.52 -8.09 -21.20
C SER A 536 12.65 -8.31 -22.43
N GLY A 537 11.89 -7.30 -22.89
CA GLY A 537 11.08 -7.38 -24.12
C GLY A 537 11.94 -7.64 -25.36
N ARG A 538 13.11 -7.01 -25.43
CA ARG A 538 14.15 -7.31 -26.43
C ARG A 538 15.08 -8.43 -25.96
N GLY A 539 15.33 -8.48 -24.66
CA GLY A 539 16.42 -9.22 -24.03
C GLY A 539 17.71 -8.40 -24.06
N THR A 540 18.41 -8.37 -22.92
CA THR A 540 19.68 -7.62 -22.73
C THR A 540 20.67 -7.95 -23.84
N PHE A 541 20.85 -9.24 -24.14
CA PHE A 541 21.79 -9.74 -25.14
C PHE A 541 21.24 -9.81 -26.57
N PHE A 542 20.16 -9.07 -26.88
CA PHE A 542 19.59 -8.98 -28.23
C PHE A 542 19.13 -10.34 -28.80
N HIS A 543 18.63 -11.23 -27.94
CA HIS A 543 18.35 -12.62 -28.28
C HIS A 543 16.84 -12.95 -28.30
N ARG A 544 16.02 -12.26 -27.49
CA ARG A 544 14.61 -12.63 -27.26
C ARG A 544 13.67 -12.04 -28.30
N HIS A 545 13.67 -10.71 -28.45
CA HIS A 545 12.78 -9.98 -29.36
C HIS A 545 11.30 -10.41 -29.26
N ALA A 546 10.78 -10.60 -28.04
CA ALA A 546 9.37 -10.91 -27.83
C ALA A 546 8.47 -9.73 -28.21
N VAL A 547 8.98 -8.50 -28.11
CA VAL A 547 8.31 -7.28 -28.57
C VAL A 547 8.96 -6.77 -29.85
N LEU A 548 8.17 -6.66 -30.92
CA LEU A 548 8.59 -6.14 -32.21
C LEU A 548 8.19 -4.67 -32.34
N HIS A 549 9.17 -3.79 -32.48
CA HIS A 549 8.93 -2.35 -32.65
C HIS A 549 8.96 -1.96 -34.13
N ASN A 550 7.86 -1.37 -34.61
CA ASN A 550 7.75 -0.89 -35.97
C ASN A 550 8.65 0.34 -36.20
N GLN A 551 9.48 0.28 -37.23
CA GLN A 551 10.39 1.37 -37.59
C GLN A 551 9.70 2.56 -38.28
N GLY A 552 8.43 2.40 -38.69
CA GLY A 552 7.64 3.45 -39.33
C GLY A 552 6.89 4.36 -38.35
N ASP A 553 6.37 3.82 -37.25
CA ASP A 553 5.43 4.51 -36.36
C ASP A 553 5.60 4.22 -34.85
N ALA A 554 6.61 3.42 -34.48
CA ALA A 554 6.89 2.98 -33.10
C ALA A 554 5.79 2.13 -32.43
N SER A 555 4.77 1.68 -33.18
CA SER A 555 3.83 0.67 -32.71
C SER A 555 4.53 -0.64 -32.35
N THR A 556 3.92 -1.42 -31.46
CA THR A 556 4.49 -2.69 -30.99
C THR A 556 3.60 -3.86 -31.36
N TYR A 557 4.22 -4.98 -31.70
CA TYR A 557 3.55 -6.26 -31.96
C TYR A 557 4.23 -7.36 -31.14
N ILE A 558 3.45 -8.24 -30.51
CA ILE A 558 3.95 -9.33 -29.68
C ILE A 558 3.44 -10.65 -30.27
N PRO A 559 4.26 -11.42 -31.00
CA PRO A 559 3.82 -12.66 -31.64
C PRO A 559 3.25 -13.68 -30.65
N LEU A 560 3.83 -13.79 -29.45
CA LEU A 560 3.36 -14.69 -28.38
C LEU A 560 1.97 -14.34 -27.83
N SER A 561 1.49 -13.10 -28.04
CA SER A 561 0.11 -12.70 -27.69
C SER A 561 -0.87 -12.94 -28.85
N ASN A 562 -0.43 -13.59 -29.93
CA ASN A 562 -1.20 -13.78 -31.16
C ASN A 562 -1.14 -15.22 -31.68
N ILE A 563 -0.97 -16.22 -30.81
CA ILE A 563 -0.95 -17.64 -31.19
C ILE A 563 -2.35 -18.07 -31.69
N HIS A 564 -3.37 -17.95 -30.84
CA HIS A 564 -4.78 -18.21 -31.16
C HIS A 564 -5.72 -17.46 -30.18
N ASP A 565 -7.03 -17.50 -30.40
CA ASP A 565 -8.04 -16.76 -29.62
C ASP A 565 -8.23 -17.26 -28.18
N LYS A 566 -8.08 -18.58 -27.96
CA LYS A 566 -8.23 -19.23 -26.64
C LYS A 566 -6.95 -19.30 -25.80
N GLN A 567 -5.87 -18.62 -26.18
CA GLN A 567 -4.58 -18.79 -25.53
C GLN A 567 -4.55 -18.20 -24.11
N GLY A 568 -3.57 -18.65 -23.33
CA GLY A 568 -3.17 -17.99 -22.10
C GLY A 568 -2.64 -16.58 -22.35
N THR A 569 -2.72 -15.73 -21.33
CA THR A 569 -2.24 -14.35 -21.43
C THR A 569 -0.71 -14.32 -21.40
N PHE A 570 -0.09 -13.78 -22.45
CA PHE A 570 1.34 -13.48 -22.48
C PHE A 570 1.58 -11.99 -22.24
N GLN A 571 2.38 -11.67 -21.23
CA GLN A 571 2.80 -10.31 -20.91
C GLN A 571 4.32 -10.27 -20.69
N VAL A 572 4.98 -9.35 -21.36
CA VAL A 572 6.38 -9.00 -21.12
C VAL A 572 6.48 -7.50 -20.88
N PHE A 573 7.14 -7.11 -19.80
CA PHE A 573 7.33 -5.70 -19.45
C PHE A 573 8.81 -5.41 -19.21
N ASP A 574 9.31 -4.40 -19.91
CA ASP A 574 10.57 -3.76 -19.53
C ASP A 574 10.34 -3.04 -18.19
N SER A 575 11.06 -3.48 -17.16
CA SER A 575 10.90 -2.94 -15.81
C SER A 575 11.43 -1.52 -15.71
N VAL A 576 11.02 -0.81 -14.67
CA VAL A 576 11.81 0.35 -14.20
C VAL A 576 13.16 -0.16 -13.70
N LEU A 577 14.14 0.74 -13.60
CA LEU A 577 15.49 0.42 -13.13
C LEU A 577 15.49 0.21 -11.60
N SER A 578 14.97 -0.93 -11.17
CA SER A 578 14.90 -1.38 -9.78
C SER A 578 14.99 -2.90 -9.78
N GLU A 579 15.82 -3.45 -8.91
CA GLU A 579 15.91 -4.88 -8.63
C GLU A 579 15.09 -5.24 -7.39
N GLU A 580 15.23 -4.48 -6.30
CA GLU A 580 14.62 -4.79 -5.00
C GLU A 580 13.09 -4.79 -5.06
N ALA A 581 12.47 -3.67 -5.41
CA ALA A 581 11.01 -3.58 -5.46
C ALA A 581 10.40 -4.40 -6.60
N VAL A 582 11.06 -4.50 -7.75
CA VAL A 582 10.56 -5.32 -8.87
C VAL A 582 10.58 -6.81 -8.51
N LEU A 583 11.65 -7.33 -7.93
CA LEU A 583 11.68 -8.75 -7.54
C LEU A 583 10.65 -9.05 -6.44
N ALA A 584 10.49 -8.15 -5.47
CA ALA A 584 9.47 -8.29 -4.43
C ALA A 584 8.04 -8.27 -5.01
N PHE A 585 7.80 -7.43 -6.02
CA PHE A 585 6.54 -7.41 -6.75
C PHE A 585 6.27 -8.75 -7.43
N GLU A 586 7.24 -9.30 -8.16
CA GLU A 586 7.04 -10.58 -8.86
C GLU A 586 6.89 -11.75 -7.88
N TYR A 587 7.55 -11.72 -6.72
CA TYR A 587 7.27 -12.68 -5.63
C TYR A 587 5.80 -12.59 -5.18
N GLY A 588 5.30 -11.37 -4.96
CA GLY A 588 3.90 -11.12 -4.61
C GLY A 588 2.92 -11.60 -5.68
N TYR A 589 3.27 -11.42 -6.95
CA TYR A 589 2.48 -11.87 -8.08
C TYR A 589 2.41 -13.41 -8.14
N ALA A 590 3.57 -14.07 -8.13
CA ALA A 590 3.69 -15.53 -8.21
C ALA A 590 3.03 -16.25 -7.01
N THR A 591 3.09 -15.65 -5.81
CA THR A 591 2.46 -16.19 -4.59
C THR A 591 0.95 -15.95 -4.55
N ALA A 592 0.41 -15.13 -5.45
CA ALA A 592 -1.02 -14.85 -5.53
C ALA A 592 -1.69 -15.57 -6.70
N GLU A 593 -0.96 -15.91 -7.77
CA GLU A 593 -1.46 -16.61 -8.97
C GLU A 593 -0.50 -17.74 -9.40
N PRO A 594 -0.60 -18.94 -8.81
CA PRO A 594 0.28 -20.08 -9.11
C PRO A 594 -0.04 -20.79 -10.43
N GLY A 595 -1.18 -20.50 -11.05
CA GLY A 595 -1.62 -21.16 -12.28
C GLY A 595 -0.86 -20.76 -13.55
N GLY A 596 0.19 -19.94 -13.44
CA GLY A 596 0.98 -19.49 -14.58
C GLY A 596 2.46 -19.38 -14.26
N LEU A 597 3.24 -19.03 -15.29
CA LEU A 597 4.67 -18.79 -15.17
C LEU A 597 4.94 -17.31 -14.91
N THR A 598 5.58 -17.00 -13.79
CA THR A 598 6.08 -15.66 -13.47
C THR A 598 7.61 -15.69 -13.50
N VAL A 599 8.21 -14.84 -14.32
CA VAL A 599 9.65 -14.76 -14.54
C VAL A 599 10.13 -13.34 -14.25
N TRP A 600 11.16 -13.24 -13.42
CA TRP A 600 11.98 -12.05 -13.29
C TRP A 600 13.34 -12.27 -13.95
N GLU A 601 13.77 -11.36 -14.82
CA GLU A 601 15.07 -11.42 -15.49
C GLU A 601 15.93 -10.22 -15.07
N ALA A 602 17.08 -10.52 -14.46
CA ALA A 602 18.11 -9.52 -14.19
C ALA A 602 18.83 -9.15 -15.50
N GLN A 603 19.26 -7.89 -15.64
CA GLN A 603 20.07 -7.49 -16.79
C GLN A 603 21.40 -8.28 -16.83
N PHE A 604 22.03 -8.45 -15.68
CA PHE A 604 23.13 -9.38 -15.39
C PHE A 604 22.87 -10.02 -14.03
N GLY A 605 23.31 -11.27 -13.84
CA GLY A 605 23.07 -12.00 -12.60
C GLY A 605 23.63 -11.31 -11.36
N ASP A 606 24.73 -10.57 -11.51
CA ASP A 606 25.41 -9.84 -10.43
C ASP A 606 24.51 -8.79 -9.76
N PHE A 607 23.62 -8.14 -10.52
CA PHE A 607 22.77 -7.05 -10.03
C PHE A 607 21.59 -7.52 -9.17
N ALA A 608 21.28 -8.82 -9.21
CA ALA A 608 20.25 -9.40 -8.34
C ALA A 608 20.57 -9.23 -6.85
N ASN A 609 21.83 -8.94 -6.49
CA ASN A 609 22.23 -8.61 -5.12
C ASN A 609 21.54 -7.36 -4.55
N GLY A 610 21.02 -6.45 -5.38
CA GLY A 610 20.19 -5.33 -4.94
C GLY A 610 18.89 -5.80 -4.28
N ALA A 611 18.40 -6.98 -4.65
CA ALA A 611 17.17 -7.58 -4.12
C ALA A 611 17.43 -8.66 -3.06
N GLN A 612 18.59 -8.64 -2.39
CA GLN A 612 19.01 -9.72 -1.47
C GLN A 612 18.00 -9.98 -0.35
N VAL A 613 17.36 -8.92 0.20
CA VAL A 613 16.34 -9.07 1.25
C VAL A 613 15.16 -9.91 0.74
N VAL A 614 14.76 -9.73 -0.52
CA VAL A 614 13.67 -10.49 -1.14
C VAL A 614 14.07 -11.95 -1.29
N ILE A 615 15.29 -12.20 -1.77
CA ILE A 615 15.83 -13.55 -1.94
C ILE A 615 15.87 -14.28 -0.60
N ASP A 616 16.51 -13.69 0.41
CA ASP A 616 16.77 -14.33 1.70
C ASP A 616 15.50 -14.53 2.54
N GLN A 617 14.61 -13.53 2.53
CA GLN A 617 13.53 -13.45 3.53
C GLN A 617 12.16 -13.84 3.00
N PHE A 618 12.01 -13.97 1.68
CA PHE A 618 10.79 -14.39 1.01
C PHE A 618 11.03 -15.62 0.13
N ILE A 619 11.87 -15.51 -0.91
CA ILE A 619 12.01 -16.57 -1.92
C ILE A 619 12.58 -17.86 -1.30
N SER A 620 13.68 -17.77 -0.56
CA SER A 620 14.35 -18.95 0.00
C SER A 620 13.75 -19.45 1.31
N SER A 621 12.92 -18.66 1.99
CA SER A 621 12.48 -18.95 3.36
C SER A 621 10.97 -18.86 3.60
N GLY A 622 10.18 -18.38 2.62
CA GLY A 622 8.73 -18.21 2.75
C GLY A 622 7.97 -19.51 3.00
N GLU A 623 8.40 -20.61 2.38
CA GLU A 623 7.81 -21.94 2.61
C GLU A 623 8.03 -22.40 4.05
N GLN A 624 9.27 -22.39 4.53
CA GLN A 624 9.60 -22.86 5.88
C GLN A 624 9.03 -21.95 6.99
N LYS A 625 9.03 -20.63 6.77
CA LYS A 625 8.54 -19.67 7.78
C LYS A 625 7.02 -19.62 7.85
N TRP A 626 6.35 -19.68 6.70
CA TRP A 626 4.94 -19.29 6.58
C TRP A 626 4.07 -20.31 5.86
N GLY A 627 4.63 -21.45 5.41
CA GLY A 627 3.93 -22.40 4.56
C GLY A 627 3.53 -21.79 3.21
N ARG A 628 4.27 -20.79 2.71
CA ARG A 628 3.94 -20.07 1.47
C ARG A 628 4.80 -20.54 0.31
N MET A 629 4.14 -21.17 -0.65
CA MET A 629 4.74 -21.61 -1.92
C MET A 629 4.88 -20.44 -2.89
N CYS A 630 5.95 -20.43 -3.68
CA CYS A 630 6.20 -19.43 -4.72
C CYS A 630 6.89 -20.09 -5.91
N GLY A 631 6.28 -20.03 -7.09
CA GLY A 631 6.81 -20.58 -8.35
C GLY A 631 7.62 -19.60 -9.19
N LEU A 632 8.14 -18.52 -8.59
CA LEU A 632 8.88 -17.47 -9.31
C LEU A 632 10.16 -18.04 -9.94
N THR A 633 10.39 -17.73 -11.21
CA THR A 633 11.64 -18.04 -11.92
C THR A 633 12.54 -16.81 -11.98
N MET A 634 13.82 -16.98 -11.61
CA MET A 634 14.84 -15.93 -11.72
C MET A 634 15.81 -16.26 -12.84
N LEU A 635 15.78 -15.48 -13.93
CA LEU A 635 16.78 -15.57 -15.00
C LEU A 635 17.95 -14.65 -14.64
N LEU A 636 19.09 -15.26 -14.31
CA LEU A 636 20.31 -14.59 -13.88
C LEU A 636 21.42 -14.86 -14.90
N PRO A 637 21.65 -13.95 -15.87
CA PRO A 637 22.72 -14.12 -16.84
C PRO A 637 24.07 -14.32 -16.16
N HIS A 638 24.79 -15.38 -16.53
CA HIS A 638 26.03 -15.79 -15.88
C HIS A 638 27.04 -16.32 -16.90
N GLY A 639 28.30 -15.87 -16.80
CA GLY A 639 29.39 -16.35 -17.65
C GLY A 639 30.71 -15.61 -17.44
N TYR A 640 31.83 -16.33 -17.41
CA TYR A 640 33.18 -15.76 -17.28
C TYR A 640 33.78 -15.44 -18.65
N GLU A 641 33.36 -14.31 -19.23
CA GLU A 641 33.72 -13.92 -20.60
C GLU A 641 34.70 -12.73 -20.69
N GLY A 642 35.33 -12.37 -19.57
CA GLY A 642 36.33 -11.30 -19.52
C GLY A 642 35.77 -9.87 -19.54
N GLN A 643 34.49 -9.69 -19.22
CA GLN A 643 33.80 -8.39 -19.31
C GLN A 643 33.90 -7.51 -18.04
N GLY A 644 34.43 -8.01 -16.91
CA GLY A 644 34.62 -7.26 -15.66
C GLY A 644 34.13 -8.01 -14.42
N GLN A 645 34.25 -7.40 -13.23
CA GLN A 645 33.83 -7.98 -11.95
C GLN A 645 32.35 -7.73 -11.59
N SER A 646 31.67 -6.75 -12.21
CA SER A 646 30.27 -6.36 -11.96
C SER A 646 29.69 -5.55 -13.13
N ILE A 647 29.75 -6.11 -14.34
CA ILE A 647 29.73 -5.44 -15.67
C ILE A 647 28.71 -4.29 -15.77
N PRO A 648 29.17 -3.03 -15.92
CA PRO A 648 29.51 -2.53 -17.27
C PRO A 648 30.77 -1.64 -17.38
N ARG A 649 31.33 -1.54 -18.61
CA ARG A 649 32.29 -0.47 -18.98
C ARG A 649 31.63 0.78 -19.59
N HIS A 650 30.35 0.75 -19.89
CA HIS A 650 29.59 1.91 -20.34
C HIS A 650 28.14 1.78 -19.86
N VAL A 651 27.78 2.54 -18.82
CA VAL A 651 26.42 3.10 -18.68
C VAL A 651 26.39 4.38 -19.49
#